data_AF-A0A7C0VXV1-F1
#
_entry.id   AF-A0A7C0VXV1-F1
#
_cell.length_a   1.000
_cell.length_b   1.000
_cell.length_c   1.000
_cell.angle_alpha   90.00
_cell.angle_beta   90.00
_cell.angle_gamma   90.00
#
_symmetry.space_group_name_H-M   'P 1'
#
loop_
_entity.id
_entity.type
_entity.pdbx_description
1 polymer ?
#
loop_
_entity_poly.entity_id
_entity_poly.type
_entity_poly.pdbx_seq_one_letter_code
_entity_poly.pdbx_strand_id
1 'polypeptide(L)'
;AFNEIFGIEVIVHDNFAFMGAIGAVLKDITDNEINKFDIGILDEHINSNRESDNGRSPLIVEGDDFLIRHGNGDRKPATVFHKTNVLKESLPGRAFMGIDIGSISTNLAVIDEKGKLIAKRYLMTSGRPIDAVMRGLKEIEEEVGDQVNILGVGTTGSGRYMIADLVKADIVKNEITAQARAAIFIDNTVDTIFEIGGQDSKYISIDNGIVIDFEMNKACAAGTGSFLEEQADKLNISIKEEFARHAFSSKHPCNLGERCTVFMENSLMANLQQGVQKNDLLAGLAYSIVENYINRVVTDKRIGKNIFFQGGTAFNKSVVAAFEKYTGQEVTVPPNHDVTGAIGMALIARDEVNSKPADYKTSFKGFRLLNSSYSTHSFECKGCSNVCDINKVSVEGEKGHLFYGGRCEKYDIKKDSSNIEDLFAFREKMLWKDYLRYADSNSKSGRKIGIPYIFFFHDYLPFWTTLLHELDFDITISPKTNRQIVNLGAETVLSESCFPVKVAHGHIKYLIENGVENIFLPSFVSLKSEDIYFDKESPCPYTQTIPYLSMAAFRDANILSPIIDFRRGDNFVVKQIRNALKQFNISRKKISIALKKAKAKQDDYHNRIQRKGNEVLSSLKEKTIVIVGRAYNSFDSGVNLQLPQKLSTLKVLSIPMDFLPLDSMDISDKWPQMYWKSGKKIIQAAMIIKNNPMLYPIYISNFNCGPDSFIFEYFKEEIGNKPYLFLEIDEHSATAGAITRCEAFLDSIANKRTDNSENKNPPRKIMRSEIMKLNEKQVFIPKMCDHAYALVAAFEYSGIQAELLPEPDRETIEMGRKNVSGKQCFPCILTIGEMLKKIDSSTSGADEFIFFMPAGTGPCRFGQYNIFQRLVLERLGRSNAKVFSPVQDRTLYSELGIAGDNFARRAWEGVTSIELLTKCLHETRPHEKEKGSADYLYDKYLNKLYTTLRGNNGNIEGVLKNIRHDFASVPKFAEKKPLIGIIGEIFV
;
A
#
# COMPACT_ATOMS: atom_id res chain seq x y z
N ALA A 1 -20.99 29.08 35.08
CA ALA A 1 -19.81 29.36 34.21
C ALA A 1 -19.65 30.86 33.95
N PHE A 2 -20.33 31.49 32.98
CA PHE A 2 -20.10 32.92 32.69
C PHE A 2 -20.41 33.86 33.87
N ASN A 3 -21.53 33.68 34.59
CA ASN A 3 -21.85 34.52 35.76
C ASN A 3 -20.79 34.45 36.87
N GLU A 4 -20.21 33.27 37.04
CA GLU A 4 -19.22 32.96 38.07
C GLU A 4 -17.84 33.50 37.69
N ILE A 5 -17.49 33.47 36.40
CA ILE A 5 -16.21 33.98 35.89
C ILE A 5 -16.20 35.50 35.79
N PHE A 6 -17.31 36.12 35.37
CA PHE A 6 -17.35 37.55 35.04
C PHE A 6 -18.09 38.41 36.08
N GLY A 7 -18.70 37.81 37.11
CA GLY A 7 -19.40 38.54 38.17
C GLY A 7 -20.61 39.35 37.68
N ILE A 8 -21.15 39.00 36.52
CA ILE A 8 -22.30 39.65 35.88
C ILE A 8 -23.44 38.66 35.69
N GLU A 9 -24.67 39.15 35.76
CA GLU A 9 -25.84 38.35 35.45
C GLU A 9 -25.97 38.19 33.92
N VAL A 10 -25.67 36.99 33.41
CA VAL A 10 -25.91 36.67 32.00
C VAL A 10 -27.38 36.35 31.81
N ILE A 11 -28.04 37.20 31.03
CA ILE A 11 -29.42 37.01 30.60
C ILE A 11 -29.42 36.09 29.38
N VAL A 12 -30.01 34.91 29.51
CA VAL A 12 -30.29 34.02 28.38
C VAL A 12 -31.75 34.17 28.03
N HIS A 13 -32.02 34.82 26.90
CA HIS A 13 -33.39 35.00 26.40
C HIS A 13 -33.98 33.66 25.94
N ASP A 14 -35.30 33.45 26.08
CA ASP A 14 -35.97 32.19 25.70
C ASP A 14 -35.74 31.81 24.23
N ASN A 15 -35.50 32.81 23.38
CA ASN A 15 -35.20 32.66 21.95
C ASN A 15 -33.70 32.80 21.61
N PHE A 16 -32.79 32.50 22.54
CA PHE A 16 -31.35 32.75 22.39
C PHE A 16 -30.76 32.20 21.08
N ALA A 17 -31.23 31.04 20.60
CA ALA A 17 -30.77 30.41 19.36
C ALA A 17 -31.14 31.21 18.09
N PHE A 18 -32.14 32.11 18.19
CA PHE A 18 -32.70 32.85 17.06
C PHE A 18 -32.44 34.35 17.11
N MET A 19 -31.72 34.85 18.13
CA MET A 19 -31.53 36.30 18.34
C MET A 19 -30.91 37.02 17.12
N GLY A 20 -29.99 36.37 16.40
CA GLY A 20 -29.43 36.92 15.16
C GLY A 20 -30.46 37.07 14.03
N ALA A 21 -31.33 36.07 13.87
CA ALA A 21 -32.41 36.10 12.88
C ALA A 21 -33.49 37.13 13.25
N ILE A 22 -33.86 37.21 14.53
CA ILE A 22 -34.78 38.24 15.05
C ILE A 22 -34.19 39.63 14.81
N GLY A 23 -32.89 39.82 15.08
CA GLY A 23 -32.18 41.06 14.83
C GLY A 23 -32.18 41.46 13.35
N ALA A 24 -32.01 40.51 12.44
CA ALA A 24 -32.09 40.75 11.00
C ALA A 24 -33.49 41.24 10.59
N VAL A 25 -34.56 40.59 11.05
CA VAL A 25 -35.94 41.02 10.77
C VAL A 25 -36.23 42.40 11.35
N LEU A 26 -35.79 42.66 12.59
CA LEU A 26 -35.94 43.98 13.22
C LEU A 26 -35.17 45.06 12.47
N LYS A 27 -34.01 44.72 11.89
CA LYS A 27 -33.21 45.63 11.08
C LYS A 27 -33.92 45.98 9.78
N ASP A 28 -34.46 44.99 9.07
CA ASP A 28 -35.27 45.20 7.85
C ASP A 28 -36.50 46.08 8.14
N ILE A 29 -37.20 45.83 9.27
CA ILE A 29 -38.32 46.66 9.73
C ILE A 29 -37.86 48.10 9.97
N THR A 30 -36.71 48.28 10.60
CA THR A 30 -36.15 49.62 10.93
C THR A 30 -35.75 50.37 9.67
N ASP A 31 -35.16 49.67 8.70
CA ASP A 31 -34.69 50.25 7.44
C ASP A 31 -35.81 50.37 6.39
N ASN A 32 -37.03 49.93 6.75
CA ASN A 32 -38.21 49.88 5.88
C ASN A 32 -37.96 49.07 4.60
N GLU A 33 -37.09 48.07 4.69
CA GLU A 33 -36.78 47.14 3.60
C GLU A 33 -37.77 45.98 3.62
N ILE A 34 -38.37 45.70 2.46
CA ILE A 34 -39.23 44.54 2.26
C ILE A 34 -38.45 43.53 1.42
N ASN A 35 -37.74 42.64 2.10
CA ASN A 35 -37.09 41.49 1.46
C ASN A 35 -38.16 40.42 1.15
N LYS A 36 -38.65 40.39 -0.09
CA LYS A 36 -39.52 39.30 -0.56
C LYS A 36 -38.66 38.05 -0.74
N PHE A 37 -38.85 37.06 0.12
CA PHE A 37 -38.26 35.74 -0.05
C PHE A 37 -39.09 34.95 -1.07
N ASP A 38 -38.57 34.84 -2.29
CA ASP A 38 -39.18 34.03 -3.34
C ASP A 38 -38.62 32.60 -3.27
N ILE A 39 -39.46 31.67 -2.84
CA ILE A 39 -39.12 30.24 -2.81
C ILE A 39 -38.75 29.73 -4.21
N GLY A 40 -39.37 30.27 -5.27
CA GLY A 40 -39.07 29.88 -6.64
C GLY A 40 -37.63 30.22 -7.05
N ILE A 41 -37.09 31.36 -6.60
CA ILE A 41 -35.69 31.74 -6.86
C ILE A 41 -34.72 30.87 -6.06
N LEU A 42 -35.08 30.50 -4.83
CA LEU A 42 -34.29 29.55 -4.04
C LEU A 42 -34.29 28.16 -4.69
N ASP A 43 -35.44 27.69 -5.16
CA ASP A 43 -35.58 26.42 -5.87
C ASP A 43 -34.81 26.45 -7.19
N GLU A 44 -34.87 27.54 -7.96
CA GLU A 44 -34.04 27.74 -9.15
C GLU A 44 -32.54 27.72 -8.81
N HIS A 45 -32.11 28.39 -7.74
CA HIS A 45 -30.70 28.41 -7.32
C HIS A 45 -30.21 27.03 -6.86
N ILE A 46 -31.03 26.31 -6.08
CA ILE A 46 -30.74 24.94 -5.64
C ILE A 46 -30.68 24.01 -6.86
N ASN A 47 -31.60 24.15 -7.82
CA ASN A 47 -31.62 23.33 -9.02
C ASN A 47 -30.52 23.71 -10.03
N SER A 48 -30.11 24.98 -10.11
CA SER A 48 -29.03 25.44 -11.00
C SER A 48 -27.64 25.02 -10.53
N ASN A 49 -27.46 24.80 -9.23
CA ASN A 49 -26.20 24.33 -8.63
C ASN A 49 -26.12 22.80 -8.51
N ARG A 50 -27.17 22.06 -8.89
CA ARG A 50 -27.09 20.60 -9.01
C ARG A 50 -26.35 20.26 -10.30
N GLU A 51 -25.05 20.00 -10.19
CA GLU A 51 -24.34 19.28 -11.24
C GLU A 51 -25.05 17.94 -11.46
N SER A 52 -25.56 17.71 -12.66
CA SER A 52 -26.15 16.44 -13.05
C SER A 52 -25.05 15.41 -13.28
N ASP A 53 -24.44 14.90 -12.21
CA ASP A 53 -23.81 13.58 -12.31
C ASP A 53 -24.96 12.58 -12.47
N ASN A 54 -24.94 11.72 -13.48
CA ASN A 54 -26.02 10.76 -13.75
C ASN A 54 -26.20 9.71 -12.63
N GLY A 55 -25.44 9.84 -11.53
CA GLY A 55 -25.41 8.94 -10.39
C GLY A 55 -24.94 7.55 -10.80
N ARG A 56 -24.90 6.64 -9.83
CA ARG A 56 -24.74 5.21 -10.10
C ARG A 56 -26.11 4.57 -10.31
N SER A 57 -26.12 3.31 -10.75
CA SER A 57 -27.35 2.53 -10.76
C SER A 57 -27.89 2.35 -9.33
N PRO A 58 -29.23 2.29 -9.14
CA PRO A 58 -29.82 1.93 -7.85
C PRO A 58 -29.32 0.58 -7.34
N LEU A 59 -29.19 0.46 -6.01
CA LEU A 59 -28.71 -0.77 -5.36
C LEU A 59 -29.65 -1.96 -5.58
N ILE A 60 -30.95 -1.70 -5.64
CA ILE A 60 -31.97 -2.69 -5.98
C ILE A 60 -32.90 -2.12 -7.05
N VAL A 61 -33.44 -3.00 -7.88
CA VAL A 61 -34.46 -2.67 -8.89
C VAL A 61 -35.67 -3.58 -8.71
N GLU A 62 -36.85 -3.09 -9.09
CA GLU A 62 -38.08 -3.85 -8.96
C GLU A 62 -37.98 -5.16 -9.78
N GLY A 63 -38.14 -6.31 -9.10
CA GLY A 63 -38.04 -7.64 -9.73
C GLY A 63 -36.66 -8.32 -9.71
N ASP A 64 -35.66 -7.79 -9.00
CA ASP A 64 -34.32 -8.41 -8.90
C ASP A 64 -34.17 -9.50 -7.82
N ASP A 65 -35.29 -9.89 -7.18
CA ASP A 65 -35.39 -10.88 -6.10
C ASP A 65 -34.41 -10.67 -4.93
N PHE A 66 -33.72 -9.53 -4.82
CA PHE A 66 -32.71 -9.29 -3.79
C PHE A 66 -33.32 -9.39 -2.39
N LEU A 67 -34.46 -8.71 -2.18
CA LEU A 67 -35.19 -8.76 -0.91
C LEU A 67 -35.81 -10.14 -0.64
N ILE A 68 -35.98 -10.99 -1.64
CA ILE A 68 -36.41 -12.38 -1.45
C ILE A 68 -35.23 -13.25 -1.00
N ARG A 69 -34.06 -13.08 -1.63
CA ARG A 69 -32.84 -13.84 -1.29
C ARG A 69 -32.22 -13.42 0.05
N HIS A 70 -32.30 -12.13 0.39
CA HIS A 70 -31.62 -11.53 1.54
C HIS A 70 -32.54 -10.91 2.59
N GLY A 71 -33.84 -10.79 2.30
CA GLY A 71 -34.85 -10.46 3.31
C GLY A 71 -35.12 -11.66 4.21
N ASN A 72 -35.95 -11.47 5.23
CA ASN A 72 -36.26 -12.52 6.22
C ASN A 72 -37.08 -13.71 5.66
N GLY A 73 -36.98 -14.03 4.37
CA GLY A 73 -37.72 -15.09 3.67
C GLY A 73 -36.87 -16.33 3.35
N ASP A 74 -37.19 -17.45 4.01
CA ASP A 74 -37.28 -18.84 3.52
C ASP A 74 -36.33 -19.42 2.43
N ARG A 75 -35.07 -18.97 2.29
CA ARG A 75 -34.02 -19.90 1.80
C ARG A 75 -33.38 -20.61 3.00
N LYS A 76 -33.75 -21.88 3.20
CA LYS A 76 -33.05 -22.78 4.14
C LYS A 76 -31.68 -23.14 3.55
N PRO A 77 -30.54 -22.68 4.11
CA PRO A 77 -29.26 -23.31 3.84
C PRO A 77 -29.31 -24.78 4.30
N ALA A 78 -28.54 -25.65 3.64
CA ALA A 78 -28.55 -27.11 3.88
C ALA A 78 -28.14 -27.53 5.30
N THR A 79 -27.73 -26.59 6.16
CA THR A 79 -27.49 -26.78 7.59
C THR A 79 -27.92 -25.54 8.36
N VAL A 80 -29.21 -25.45 8.70
CA VAL A 80 -29.72 -24.40 9.58
C VAL A 80 -29.29 -24.69 11.02
N PHE A 81 -28.49 -23.79 11.60
CA PHE A 81 -28.33 -23.69 13.05
C PHE A 81 -29.64 -23.20 13.67
N HIS A 82 -30.64 -24.08 13.78
CA HIS A 82 -31.90 -23.75 14.44
C HIS A 82 -31.67 -23.46 15.93
N LYS A 83 -32.16 -22.31 16.43
CA LYS A 83 -32.55 -22.17 17.84
C LYS A 83 -33.52 -23.30 18.13
N THR A 84 -33.09 -24.25 18.97
CA THR A 84 -33.98 -25.32 19.44
C THR A 84 -34.08 -25.19 20.95
N ASN A 85 -35.32 -25.14 21.44
CA ASN A 85 -35.63 -25.49 22.83
C ASN A 85 -35.01 -26.86 23.09
N VAL A 86 -33.96 -26.91 23.91
CA VAL A 86 -33.25 -28.13 24.21
C VAL A 86 -34.14 -28.99 25.11
N LEU A 87 -34.39 -30.21 24.65
CA LEU A 87 -35.06 -31.26 25.40
C LEU A 87 -34.27 -31.56 26.68
N LYS A 88 -34.96 -31.49 27.82
CA LYS A 88 -34.49 -32.04 29.09
C LYS A 88 -34.40 -33.56 28.95
N GLU A 89 -33.22 -34.11 28.66
CA GLU A 89 -32.89 -35.48 29.07
C GLU A 89 -31.37 -35.72 29.18
N SER A 90 -31.01 -36.27 30.34
CA SER A 90 -29.76 -36.81 30.90
C SER A 90 -28.41 -36.70 30.14
N LEU A 91 -27.42 -36.18 30.90
CA LEU A 91 -25.98 -35.99 30.67
C LEU A 91 -25.57 -34.75 29.84
N PRO A 92 -24.57 -33.96 30.28
CA PRO A 92 -24.11 -32.80 29.52
C PRO A 92 -23.57 -33.24 28.16
N GLY A 93 -24.06 -32.62 27.08
CA GLY A 93 -23.62 -32.88 25.72
C GLY A 93 -22.14 -32.51 25.54
N ARG A 94 -21.38 -33.34 24.83
CA ARG A 94 -19.97 -33.06 24.49
C ARG A 94 -19.92 -31.85 23.57
N ALA A 95 -19.18 -30.82 23.97
CA ALA A 95 -19.16 -29.53 23.28
C ALA A 95 -17.74 -28.95 23.20
N PHE A 96 -17.57 -27.97 22.31
CA PHE A 96 -16.30 -27.28 22.05
C PHE A 96 -16.57 -25.79 21.96
N MET A 97 -15.60 -24.98 22.39
CA MET A 97 -15.74 -23.54 22.42
C MET A 97 -14.64 -22.86 21.60
N GLY A 98 -15.04 -21.85 20.84
CA GLY A 98 -14.11 -20.96 20.15
C GLY A 98 -14.30 -19.54 20.67
N ILE A 99 -13.17 -18.85 20.85
CA ILE A 99 -13.14 -17.45 21.28
C ILE A 99 -12.35 -16.68 20.22
N ASP A 100 -12.96 -15.67 19.63
CA ASP A 100 -12.37 -14.79 18.62
C ASP A 100 -12.29 -13.37 19.18
N ILE A 101 -11.07 -12.88 19.37
CA ILE A 101 -10.78 -11.64 20.08
C ILE A 101 -10.24 -10.59 19.11
N GLY A 102 -11.17 -9.86 18.51
CA GLY A 102 -10.91 -8.70 17.67
C GLY A 102 -10.67 -7.42 18.48
N SER A 103 -10.18 -6.39 17.79
CA SER A 103 -9.95 -5.06 18.37
C SER A 103 -11.25 -4.33 18.72
N ILE A 104 -12.31 -4.53 17.92
CA ILE A 104 -13.64 -3.95 18.12
C ILE A 104 -14.58 -4.91 18.86
N SER A 105 -14.63 -6.17 18.44
CA SER A 105 -15.56 -7.18 18.97
C SER A 105 -14.85 -8.41 19.51
N THR A 106 -15.44 -9.02 20.54
CA THR A 106 -15.07 -10.30 21.12
C THR A 106 -16.24 -11.27 20.93
N ASN A 107 -15.97 -12.38 20.26
CA ASN A 107 -16.98 -13.35 19.86
C ASN A 107 -16.72 -14.70 20.53
N LEU A 108 -17.75 -15.31 21.10
CA LEU A 108 -17.69 -16.65 21.66
C LEU A 108 -18.73 -17.54 20.96
N ALA A 109 -18.36 -18.77 20.65
CA ALA A 109 -19.25 -19.76 20.07
C ALA A 109 -19.03 -21.13 20.74
N VAL A 110 -20.12 -21.77 21.15
CA VAL A 110 -20.13 -23.14 21.65
C VAL A 110 -20.83 -24.04 20.65
N ILE A 111 -20.18 -25.11 20.23
CA ILE A 111 -20.71 -26.09 19.28
C ILE A 111 -20.76 -27.49 19.89
N ASP A 112 -21.67 -28.34 19.41
CA ASP A 112 -21.66 -29.77 19.72
C ASP A 112 -20.60 -30.55 18.90
N GLU A 113 -20.49 -31.85 19.12
CA GLU A 113 -19.55 -32.71 18.37
C GLU A 113 -19.78 -32.71 16.85
N LYS A 114 -21.03 -32.56 16.40
CA LYS A 114 -21.37 -32.51 14.98
C LYS A 114 -21.06 -31.14 14.38
N GLY A 115 -20.73 -30.16 15.21
CA GLY A 115 -20.43 -28.80 14.83
C GLY A 115 -21.65 -27.89 14.83
N LYS A 116 -22.79 -28.30 15.41
CA LYS A 116 -24.00 -27.49 15.57
C LYS A 116 -23.78 -26.44 16.68
N LEU A 117 -24.03 -25.17 16.39
CA LEU A 117 -23.99 -24.05 17.33
C LEU A 117 -25.06 -24.20 18.40
N ILE A 118 -24.63 -24.19 19.65
CA ILE A 118 -25.44 -24.28 20.86
C ILE A 118 -25.68 -22.88 21.42
N ALA A 119 -24.61 -22.10 21.62
CA ALA A 119 -24.66 -20.75 22.16
C ALA A 119 -23.64 -19.84 21.47
N LYS A 120 -23.94 -18.54 21.37
CA LYS A 120 -23.01 -17.52 20.86
C LYS A 120 -23.09 -16.21 21.61
N ARG A 121 -22.00 -15.44 21.63
CA ARG A 121 -21.95 -14.05 22.09
C ARG A 121 -21.17 -13.19 21.11
N TYR A 122 -21.68 -12.00 20.85
CA TYR A 122 -21.00 -10.92 20.13
C TYR A 122 -20.95 -9.72 21.08
N LEU A 123 -19.77 -9.41 21.60
CA LEU A 123 -19.56 -8.37 22.62
C LEU A 123 -18.61 -7.31 22.10
N MET A 124 -18.77 -6.07 22.52
CA MET A 124 -17.79 -5.02 22.23
C MET A 124 -16.56 -5.20 23.13
N THR A 125 -15.37 -5.26 22.52
CA THR A 125 -14.09 -5.38 23.23
C THR A 125 -13.80 -4.10 24.04
N SER A 126 -14.08 -2.92 23.46
CA SER A 126 -13.92 -1.60 24.10
C SER A 126 -12.58 -1.42 24.84
N GLY A 127 -11.48 -1.91 24.25
CA GLY A 127 -10.14 -1.87 24.84
C GLY A 127 -9.93 -2.77 26.07
N ARG A 128 -10.94 -3.55 26.48
CA ARG A 128 -10.96 -4.43 27.66
C ARG A 128 -11.27 -5.88 27.25
N PRO A 129 -10.38 -6.54 26.49
CA PRO A 129 -10.60 -7.89 25.98
C PRO A 129 -10.81 -8.94 27.06
N ILE A 130 -10.12 -8.83 28.20
CA ILE A 130 -10.29 -9.77 29.32
C ILE A 130 -11.72 -9.66 29.88
N ASP A 131 -12.20 -8.44 30.18
CA ASP A 131 -13.54 -8.21 30.71
C ASP A 131 -14.62 -8.71 29.74
N ALA A 132 -14.45 -8.48 28.44
CA ALA A 132 -15.38 -8.95 27.41
C ALA A 132 -15.44 -10.48 27.34
N VAL A 133 -14.30 -11.17 27.36
CA VAL A 133 -14.25 -12.63 27.39
C VAL A 133 -14.87 -13.18 28.68
N MET A 134 -14.54 -12.60 29.84
CA MET A 134 -15.08 -13.03 31.13
C MET A 134 -16.61 -12.86 31.19
N ARG A 135 -17.11 -11.73 30.69
CA ARG A 135 -18.55 -11.51 30.54
C ARG A 135 -19.19 -12.54 29.61
N GLY A 136 -18.58 -12.80 28.45
CA GLY A 136 -19.08 -13.79 27.50
C GLY A 136 -19.13 -15.20 28.09
N LEU A 137 -18.09 -15.61 28.82
CA LEU A 137 -18.03 -16.90 29.51
C LEU A 137 -19.12 -17.02 30.58
N LYS A 138 -19.34 -15.96 31.37
CA LYS A 138 -20.42 -15.91 32.36
C LYS A 138 -21.79 -16.08 31.73
N GLU A 139 -22.09 -15.27 30.71
CA GLU A 139 -23.39 -15.32 30.05
C GLU A 139 -23.64 -16.68 29.37
N ILE A 140 -22.60 -17.37 28.90
CA ILE A 140 -22.71 -18.73 28.33
C ILE A 140 -22.90 -19.79 29.42
N GLU A 141 -22.17 -19.70 30.55
CA GLU A 141 -22.34 -20.61 31.69
C GLU A 141 -23.78 -20.54 32.23
N GLU A 142 -24.31 -19.32 32.41
CA GLU A 142 -25.69 -19.10 32.85
C GLU A 142 -26.74 -19.66 31.87
N GLU A 143 -26.45 -19.67 30.57
CA GLU A 143 -27.38 -20.14 29.54
C GLU A 143 -27.34 -21.67 29.37
N VAL A 144 -26.14 -22.26 29.28
CA VAL A 144 -25.96 -23.66 28.85
C VAL A 144 -24.97 -24.47 29.69
N GLY A 145 -24.38 -23.91 30.75
CA GLY A 145 -23.31 -24.53 31.53
C GLY A 145 -23.64 -25.92 32.09
N ASP A 146 -24.86 -26.10 32.60
CA ASP A 146 -25.32 -27.41 33.13
C ASP A 146 -25.64 -28.43 32.03
N GLN A 147 -25.73 -27.99 30.78
CA GLN A 147 -26.16 -28.78 29.63
C GLN A 147 -24.99 -29.24 28.75
N VAL A 148 -23.80 -28.66 28.91
CA VAL A 148 -22.64 -28.92 28.05
C VAL A 148 -21.39 -29.26 28.85
N ASN A 149 -20.59 -30.19 28.33
CA ASN A 149 -19.24 -30.45 28.81
C ASN A 149 -18.24 -30.00 27.75
N ILE A 150 -17.49 -28.92 28.03
CA ILE A 150 -16.50 -28.36 27.10
C ILE A 150 -15.24 -29.24 27.10
N LEU A 151 -14.98 -29.89 25.96
CA LEU A 151 -13.87 -30.81 25.76
C LEU A 151 -12.66 -30.19 25.07
N GLY A 152 -12.81 -28.98 24.55
CA GLY A 152 -11.74 -28.25 23.89
C GLY A 152 -12.08 -26.79 23.72
N VAL A 153 -11.09 -25.93 23.92
CA VAL A 153 -11.21 -24.49 23.70
C VAL A 153 -10.14 -24.02 22.73
N GLY A 154 -10.56 -23.26 21.73
CA GLY A 154 -9.67 -22.60 20.78
C GLY A 154 -9.77 -21.09 20.86
N THR A 155 -8.66 -20.38 20.62
CA THR A 155 -8.64 -18.91 20.57
C THR A 155 -8.07 -18.39 19.26
N THR A 156 -8.67 -17.34 18.71
CA THR A 156 -8.26 -16.64 17.49
C THR A 156 -8.42 -15.12 17.61
N GLY A 157 -8.12 -14.38 16.54
CA GLY A 157 -8.12 -12.92 16.51
C GLY A 157 -6.84 -12.29 17.06
N SER A 158 -6.83 -10.96 17.15
CA SER A 158 -5.68 -10.15 17.59
C SER A 158 -5.25 -10.40 19.05
N GLY A 159 -6.21 -10.70 19.94
CA GLY A 159 -5.96 -10.96 21.38
C GLY A 159 -5.71 -12.42 21.74
N ARG A 160 -5.58 -13.31 20.74
CA ARG A 160 -5.63 -14.77 20.92
C ARG A 160 -4.63 -15.32 21.93
N TYR A 161 -3.37 -14.91 21.89
CA TYR A 161 -2.32 -15.46 22.75
C TYR A 161 -2.54 -15.13 24.22
N MET A 162 -2.89 -13.88 24.51
CA MET A 162 -3.20 -13.43 25.87
C MET A 162 -4.40 -14.18 26.45
N ILE A 163 -5.48 -14.34 25.67
CA ILE A 163 -6.67 -15.03 26.14
C ILE A 163 -6.45 -16.55 26.21
N ALA A 164 -5.65 -17.12 25.31
CA ALA A 164 -5.24 -18.52 25.36
C ALA A 164 -4.59 -18.86 26.71
N ASP A 165 -3.67 -18.01 27.18
CA ASP A 165 -3.00 -18.22 28.46
C ASP A 165 -3.96 -18.07 29.65
N LEU A 166 -4.90 -17.12 29.56
CA LEU A 166 -5.92 -16.87 30.58
C LEU A 166 -6.86 -18.08 30.75
N VAL A 167 -7.50 -18.50 29.65
CA VAL A 167 -8.48 -19.59 29.66
C VAL A 167 -7.85 -20.97 29.63
N LYS A 168 -6.54 -21.05 29.33
CA LYS A 168 -5.80 -22.28 29.01
C LYS A 168 -6.40 -23.01 27.81
N ALA A 169 -6.45 -22.28 26.68
CA ALA A 169 -6.93 -22.83 25.41
C ALA A 169 -6.06 -24.01 24.96
N ASP A 170 -6.70 -25.02 24.36
CA ASP A 170 -6.04 -26.21 23.83
C ASP A 170 -5.32 -25.93 22.51
N ILE A 171 -5.78 -24.92 21.76
CA ILE A 171 -5.22 -24.55 20.48
C ILE A 171 -5.39 -23.05 20.20
N VAL A 172 -4.35 -22.46 19.63
CA VAL A 172 -4.33 -21.08 19.18
C VAL A 172 -4.09 -21.08 17.67
N LYS A 173 -4.97 -20.45 16.91
CA LYS A 173 -4.82 -20.32 15.45
C LYS A 173 -5.18 -18.92 14.97
N ASN A 174 -4.64 -18.55 13.81
CA ASN A 174 -4.92 -17.26 13.20
C ASN A 174 -6.39 -17.18 12.71
N GLU A 175 -6.87 -15.96 12.51
CA GLU A 175 -8.28 -15.70 12.17
C GLU A 175 -8.65 -16.16 10.75
N ILE A 176 -7.72 -16.06 9.79
CA ILE A 176 -7.94 -16.49 8.40
C ILE A 176 -8.29 -17.98 8.35
N THR A 177 -7.52 -18.81 9.05
CA THR A 177 -7.78 -20.25 9.16
C THR A 177 -9.12 -20.54 9.85
N ALA A 178 -9.47 -19.79 10.90
CA ALA A 178 -10.74 -19.96 11.59
C ALA A 178 -11.94 -19.59 10.69
N GLN A 179 -11.91 -18.42 10.05
CA GLN A 179 -12.97 -17.97 9.13
C GLN A 179 -13.16 -18.95 7.96
N ALA A 180 -12.06 -19.39 7.34
CA ALA A 180 -12.10 -20.38 6.26
C ALA A 180 -12.69 -21.71 6.74
N ARG A 181 -12.28 -22.22 7.91
CA ARG A 181 -12.80 -23.48 8.46
C ARG A 181 -14.30 -23.43 8.70
N ALA A 182 -14.83 -22.31 9.19
CA ALA A 182 -16.25 -22.10 9.37
C ALA A 182 -17.00 -22.06 8.03
N ALA A 183 -16.49 -21.31 7.05
CA ALA A 183 -17.09 -21.21 5.73
C ALA A 183 -17.20 -22.58 5.04
N ILE A 184 -16.10 -23.34 5.02
CA ILE A 184 -16.04 -24.69 4.42
C ILE A 184 -16.98 -25.68 5.12
N PHE A 185 -17.18 -25.52 6.43
CA PHE A 185 -18.13 -26.34 7.17
C PHE A 185 -19.59 -26.03 6.83
N ILE A 186 -19.90 -24.75 6.59
CA ILE A 186 -21.25 -24.30 6.22
C ILE A 186 -21.58 -24.73 4.78
N ASP A 187 -20.65 -24.49 3.85
CA ASP A 187 -20.75 -24.90 2.46
C ASP A 187 -19.36 -25.28 1.94
N ASN A 188 -19.19 -26.55 1.54
CA ASN A 188 -17.91 -27.05 1.04
C ASN A 188 -17.57 -26.58 -0.38
N THR A 189 -18.52 -25.93 -1.07
CA THR A 189 -18.35 -25.36 -2.41
C THR A 189 -17.90 -23.90 -2.38
N VAL A 190 -17.79 -23.27 -1.19
CA VAL A 190 -17.30 -21.90 -1.05
C VAL A 190 -15.89 -21.78 -1.64
N ASP A 191 -15.69 -20.78 -2.48
CA ASP A 191 -14.39 -20.52 -3.11
C ASP A 191 -13.84 -19.12 -2.80
N THR A 192 -14.69 -18.22 -2.30
CA THR A 192 -14.33 -16.83 -2.01
C THR A 192 -15.00 -16.36 -0.73
N ILE A 193 -14.24 -15.74 0.17
CA ILE A 193 -14.76 -15.10 1.37
C ILE A 193 -14.37 -13.62 1.33
N PHE A 194 -15.38 -12.77 1.41
CA PHE A 194 -15.24 -11.38 1.79
C PHE A 194 -15.59 -11.26 3.27
N GLU A 195 -14.70 -10.72 4.08
CA GLU A 195 -14.95 -10.45 5.49
C GLU A 195 -14.69 -8.97 5.74
N ILE A 196 -15.68 -8.23 6.24
CA ILE A 196 -15.52 -6.82 6.61
C ILE A 196 -15.96 -6.65 8.06
N GLY A 197 -14.97 -6.56 8.93
CA GLY A 197 -15.11 -6.28 10.35
C GLY A 197 -15.24 -4.79 10.64
N GLY A 198 -15.09 -4.44 11.93
CA GLY A 198 -15.18 -3.05 12.39
C GLY A 198 -13.96 -2.20 12.02
N GLN A 199 -12.76 -2.79 12.02
CA GLN A 199 -11.48 -2.09 11.78
C GLN A 199 -10.61 -2.72 10.70
N ASP A 200 -10.83 -3.99 10.40
CA ASP A 200 -10.11 -4.70 9.35
C ASP A 200 -11.09 -5.40 8.41
N SER A 201 -10.57 -5.79 7.25
CA SER A 201 -11.30 -6.49 6.22
C SER A 201 -10.37 -7.48 5.51
N LYS A 202 -10.88 -8.67 5.22
CA LYS A 202 -10.09 -9.82 4.81
C LYS A 202 -10.73 -10.47 3.59
N TYR A 203 -9.90 -10.73 2.59
CA TYR A 203 -10.22 -11.55 1.44
C TYR A 203 -9.58 -12.93 1.62
N ILE A 204 -10.33 -14.00 1.36
CA ILE A 204 -9.81 -15.37 1.43
C ILE A 204 -10.28 -16.13 0.18
N SER A 205 -9.35 -16.78 -0.52
CA SER A 205 -9.62 -17.66 -1.64
C SER A 205 -9.43 -19.11 -1.22
N ILE A 206 -10.42 -19.94 -1.53
CA ILE A 206 -10.46 -21.36 -1.18
C ILE A 206 -10.51 -22.18 -2.46
N ASP A 207 -9.72 -23.25 -2.48
CA ASP A 207 -9.76 -24.28 -3.53
C ASP A 207 -9.69 -25.66 -2.88
N ASN A 208 -10.64 -26.52 -3.23
CA ASN A 208 -10.79 -27.88 -2.66
C ASN A 208 -10.74 -27.92 -1.13
N GLY A 209 -11.35 -26.94 -0.45
CA GLY A 209 -11.39 -26.85 1.01
C GLY A 209 -10.06 -26.41 1.65
N ILE A 210 -9.13 -25.85 0.88
CA ILE A 210 -7.85 -25.33 1.37
C ILE A 210 -7.73 -23.84 1.01
N VAL A 211 -7.22 -23.04 1.94
CA VAL A 211 -6.90 -21.62 1.68
C VAL A 211 -5.69 -21.55 0.75
N ILE A 212 -5.94 -21.11 -0.49
CA ILE A 212 -4.90 -20.98 -1.53
C ILE A 212 -4.36 -19.55 -1.64
N ASP A 213 -5.13 -18.56 -1.21
CA ASP A 213 -4.74 -17.16 -1.24
C ASP A 213 -5.54 -16.37 -0.18
N PHE A 214 -4.98 -15.28 0.32
CA PHE A 214 -5.67 -14.37 1.22
C PHE A 214 -5.03 -12.98 1.15
N GLU A 215 -5.79 -11.96 1.50
CA GLU A 215 -5.31 -10.59 1.64
C GLU A 215 -6.04 -9.90 2.79
N MET A 216 -5.40 -8.96 3.45
CA MET A 216 -6.01 -8.17 4.52
C MET A 216 -5.73 -6.69 4.29
N ASN A 217 -6.71 -5.83 4.55
CA ASN A 217 -6.50 -4.38 4.45
C ASN A 217 -5.32 -3.94 5.33
N LYS A 218 -4.58 -2.94 4.85
CA LYS A 218 -3.41 -2.39 5.53
C LYS A 218 -3.87 -1.24 6.39
N ALA A 219 -3.78 -1.34 7.71
CA ALA A 219 -3.97 -0.27 8.71
C ALA A 219 -4.82 0.93 8.24
N CYS A 220 -6.01 0.68 7.68
CA CYS A 220 -6.83 1.69 7.01
C CYS A 220 -8.27 1.47 7.42
N ALA A 221 -8.87 2.50 8.01
CA ALA A 221 -10.28 2.49 8.38
C ALA A 221 -11.21 2.58 7.15
N ALA A 222 -10.68 2.98 5.99
CA ALA A 222 -11.46 3.06 4.75
C ALA A 222 -11.91 1.65 4.36
N GLY A 223 -13.21 1.53 4.06
CA GLY A 223 -13.82 0.25 3.69
C GLY A 223 -14.18 -0.67 4.87
N THR A 224 -14.26 -0.16 6.10
CA THR A 224 -14.61 -0.95 7.30
C THR A 224 -15.93 -0.52 7.92
N GLY A 225 -16.51 -1.36 8.80
CA GLY A 225 -17.78 -1.06 9.48
C GLY A 225 -17.76 0.20 10.35
N SER A 226 -16.62 0.52 10.99
CA SER A 226 -16.51 1.74 11.82
C SER A 226 -16.66 3.02 11.02
N PHE A 227 -16.20 3.04 9.77
CA PHE A 227 -16.39 4.18 8.88
C PHE A 227 -17.87 4.39 8.55
N LEU A 228 -18.63 3.32 8.26
CA LEU A 228 -20.08 3.44 8.04
C LEU A 228 -20.80 3.99 9.24
N GLU A 229 -20.45 3.47 10.43
CA GLU A 229 -21.05 3.91 11.69
C GLU A 229 -20.80 5.40 11.91
N GLU A 230 -19.55 5.87 11.74
CA GLU A 230 -19.20 7.29 11.86
C GLU A 230 -19.94 8.18 10.85
N GLN A 231 -20.04 7.76 9.59
CA GLN A 231 -20.74 8.57 8.58
C GLN A 231 -22.27 8.57 8.79
N ALA A 232 -22.84 7.44 9.22
CA ALA A 232 -24.26 7.34 9.54
C ALA A 232 -24.62 8.24 10.73
N ASP A 233 -23.80 8.24 11.78
CA ASP A 233 -23.96 9.12 12.95
C ASP A 233 -23.87 10.60 12.55
N LYS A 234 -22.91 10.99 11.70
CA LYS A 234 -22.82 12.37 11.16
C LYS A 234 -24.05 12.79 10.37
N LEU A 235 -24.72 11.84 9.71
CA LEU A 235 -25.97 12.08 8.98
C LEU A 235 -27.22 11.98 9.87
N ASN A 236 -27.07 11.72 11.18
CA ASN A 236 -28.15 11.41 12.13
C ASN A 236 -29.02 10.25 11.63
N ILE A 237 -28.40 9.13 11.25
CA ILE A 237 -29.07 7.92 10.76
C ILE A 237 -28.57 6.71 11.53
N SER A 238 -29.48 5.89 12.03
CA SER A 238 -29.12 4.64 12.69
C SER A 238 -28.59 3.61 11.69
N ILE A 239 -27.34 3.17 11.89
CA ILE A 239 -26.68 2.17 11.03
C ILE A 239 -27.45 0.85 11.00
N LYS A 240 -28.10 0.47 12.10
CA LYS A 240 -28.80 -0.81 12.26
C LYS A 240 -30.23 -0.80 11.72
N GLU A 241 -30.95 0.31 11.88
CA GLU A 241 -32.39 0.34 11.62
C GLU A 241 -32.75 1.10 10.34
N GLU A 242 -31.97 2.12 9.98
CA GLU A 242 -32.38 3.11 8.98
C GLU A 242 -31.50 3.07 7.72
N PHE A 243 -30.19 2.84 7.86
CA PHE A 243 -29.23 3.00 6.76
C PHE A 243 -29.63 2.25 5.49
N ALA A 244 -29.86 0.93 5.58
CA ALA A 244 -30.16 0.11 4.41
C ALA A 244 -31.48 0.52 3.75
N ARG A 245 -32.51 0.86 4.56
CA ARG A 245 -33.81 1.30 4.06
C ARG A 245 -33.70 2.60 3.25
N HIS A 246 -32.93 3.56 3.73
CA HIS A 246 -32.68 4.81 3.01
C HIS A 246 -31.84 4.59 1.75
N ALA A 247 -30.78 3.79 1.84
CA ALA A 247 -29.93 3.46 0.69
C ALA A 247 -30.72 2.75 -0.43
N PHE A 248 -31.62 1.81 -0.10
CA PHE A 248 -32.48 1.14 -1.08
C PHE A 248 -33.53 2.06 -1.72
N SER A 249 -33.85 3.19 -1.08
CA SER A 249 -34.78 4.19 -1.62
C SER A 249 -34.11 5.19 -2.58
N SER A 250 -32.80 5.06 -2.80
CA SER A 250 -32.03 5.91 -3.71
C SER A 250 -32.34 5.58 -5.17
N LYS A 251 -32.50 6.63 -5.99
CA LYS A 251 -32.66 6.51 -7.44
C LYS A 251 -31.39 6.89 -8.20
N HIS A 252 -30.56 7.74 -7.59
CA HIS A 252 -29.32 8.25 -8.19
C HIS A 252 -28.19 8.25 -7.16
N PRO A 253 -27.71 7.08 -6.68
CA PRO A 253 -26.63 7.01 -5.71
C PRO A 253 -25.41 7.84 -6.10
N CYS A 254 -24.84 8.57 -5.16
CA CYS A 254 -23.74 9.50 -5.44
C CYS A 254 -22.40 8.78 -5.59
N ASN A 255 -21.53 9.32 -6.44
CA ASN A 255 -20.15 8.85 -6.52
C ASN A 255 -19.29 9.59 -5.48
N LEU A 256 -19.11 8.97 -4.31
CA LEU A 256 -18.29 9.54 -3.22
C LEU A 256 -16.80 9.14 -3.32
N GLY A 257 -16.42 8.46 -4.40
CA GLY A 257 -15.06 7.95 -4.61
C GLY A 257 -14.73 6.70 -3.78
N GLU A 258 -13.49 6.22 -3.95
CA GLU A 258 -13.01 4.92 -3.45
C GLU A 258 -11.73 5.03 -2.59
N ARG A 259 -11.37 6.26 -2.18
CA ARG A 259 -10.07 6.59 -1.57
C ARG A 259 -10.08 6.40 -0.04
N CYS A 260 -9.23 7.16 0.66
CA CYS A 260 -9.19 7.22 2.12
C CYS A 260 -10.50 7.77 2.68
N THR A 261 -10.84 7.39 3.91
CA THR A 261 -11.99 7.91 4.68
C THR A 261 -12.08 9.43 4.62
N VAL A 262 -10.94 10.13 4.75
CA VAL A 262 -10.88 11.61 4.70
C VAL A 262 -11.37 12.17 3.37
N PHE A 263 -11.00 11.55 2.25
CA PHE A 263 -11.45 12.02 0.93
C PHE A 263 -12.91 11.67 0.69
N MET A 264 -13.35 10.47 1.09
CA MET A 264 -14.76 10.08 0.99
C MET A 264 -15.65 10.96 1.87
N GLU A 265 -15.17 11.33 3.06
CA GLU A 265 -15.84 12.27 3.95
C GLU A 265 -15.93 13.67 3.33
N ASN A 266 -14.83 14.20 2.79
CA ASN A 266 -14.86 15.48 2.10
C ASN A 266 -15.85 15.47 0.91
N SER A 267 -15.86 14.38 0.13
CA SER A 267 -16.82 14.19 -0.96
C SER A 267 -18.26 14.09 -0.45
N LEU A 268 -18.50 13.35 0.63
CA LEU A 268 -19.82 13.24 1.29
C LEU A 268 -20.31 14.62 1.75
N MET A 269 -19.46 15.39 2.43
CA MET A 269 -19.80 16.73 2.92
C MET A 269 -20.01 17.73 1.78
N ALA A 270 -19.20 17.67 0.73
CA ALA A 270 -19.38 18.52 -0.45
C ALA A 270 -20.74 18.25 -1.15
N ASN A 271 -21.09 16.98 -1.36
CA ASN A 271 -22.39 16.62 -1.94
C ASN A 271 -23.55 17.00 -1.01
N LEU A 272 -23.40 16.82 0.31
CA LEU A 272 -24.40 17.26 1.28
C LEU A 272 -24.62 18.77 1.23
N GLN A 273 -23.54 19.56 1.12
CA GLN A 273 -23.61 21.03 0.98
C GLN A 273 -24.26 21.46 -0.35
N GLN A 274 -24.12 20.65 -1.41
CA GLN A 274 -24.81 20.84 -2.69
C GLN A 274 -26.29 20.43 -2.67
N GLY A 275 -26.83 19.99 -1.52
CA GLY A 275 -28.25 19.66 -1.37
C GLY A 275 -28.64 18.30 -1.95
N VAL A 276 -27.67 17.39 -2.07
CA VAL A 276 -27.92 15.98 -2.42
C VAL A 276 -28.70 15.28 -1.30
N GLN A 277 -29.67 14.44 -1.69
CA GLN A 277 -30.53 13.74 -0.74
C GLN A 277 -29.76 12.68 0.04
N LYS A 278 -30.09 12.53 1.34
CA LYS A 278 -29.44 11.53 2.22
C LYS A 278 -29.54 10.11 1.66
N ASN A 279 -30.65 9.75 1.00
CA ASN A 279 -30.82 8.43 0.39
C ASN A 279 -29.70 8.13 -0.63
N ASP A 280 -29.42 9.11 -1.50
CA ASP A 280 -28.39 8.98 -2.55
C ASP A 280 -26.98 8.98 -1.96
N LEU A 281 -26.75 9.74 -0.88
CA LEU A 281 -25.49 9.72 -0.14
C LEU A 281 -25.21 8.36 0.51
N LEU A 282 -26.21 7.75 1.17
CA LEU A 282 -26.05 6.46 1.87
C LEU A 282 -25.85 5.31 0.89
N ALA A 283 -26.57 5.33 -0.24
CA ALA A 283 -26.34 4.39 -1.32
C ALA A 283 -24.94 4.57 -1.92
N GLY A 284 -24.51 5.83 -2.09
CA GLY A 284 -23.13 6.17 -2.48
C GLY A 284 -22.09 5.62 -1.50
N LEU A 285 -22.31 5.76 -0.19
CA LEU A 285 -21.42 5.23 0.85
C LEU A 285 -21.31 3.70 0.79
N ALA A 286 -22.44 3.00 0.57
CA ALA A 286 -22.43 1.54 0.43
C ALA A 286 -21.58 1.10 -0.76
N TYR A 287 -21.75 1.77 -1.91
CA TYR A 287 -20.91 1.52 -3.08
C TYR A 287 -19.43 1.84 -2.85
N SER A 288 -19.13 3.01 -2.27
CA SER A 288 -17.76 3.46 -2.01
C SER A 288 -16.96 2.49 -1.14
N ILE A 289 -17.61 1.84 -0.18
CA ILE A 289 -16.97 0.82 0.65
C ILE A 289 -16.66 -0.45 -0.12
N VAL A 290 -17.60 -0.92 -0.93
CA VAL A 290 -17.38 -2.09 -1.78
C VAL A 290 -16.25 -1.83 -2.76
N GLU A 291 -16.25 -0.68 -3.43
CA GLU A 291 -15.17 -0.31 -4.35
C GLU A 291 -13.83 -0.15 -3.65
N ASN A 292 -13.80 0.47 -2.48
CA ASN A 292 -12.60 0.55 -1.68
C ASN A 292 -12.09 -0.84 -1.33
N TYR A 293 -12.96 -1.73 -0.84
CA TYR A 293 -12.61 -3.10 -0.49
C TYR A 293 -12.09 -3.87 -1.70
N ILE A 294 -12.79 -3.84 -2.83
CA ILE A 294 -12.34 -4.52 -4.05
C ILE A 294 -11.01 -3.94 -4.54
N ASN A 295 -10.88 -2.62 -4.63
CA ASN A 295 -9.70 -1.99 -5.23
C ASN A 295 -8.48 -1.97 -4.29
N ARG A 296 -8.65 -2.11 -2.97
CA ARG A 296 -7.55 -2.05 -1.98
C ARG A 296 -7.24 -3.37 -1.31
N VAL A 297 -8.21 -4.27 -1.19
CA VAL A 297 -8.05 -5.56 -0.51
C VAL A 297 -8.05 -6.69 -1.54
N VAL A 298 -9.06 -6.76 -2.42
CA VAL A 298 -9.13 -7.85 -3.40
C VAL A 298 -8.14 -7.63 -4.55
N THR A 299 -7.98 -6.41 -5.05
CA THR A 299 -7.04 -6.04 -6.12
C THR A 299 -7.15 -6.95 -7.35
N ASP A 300 -6.10 -7.69 -7.71
CA ASP A 300 -6.06 -8.62 -8.85
C ASP A 300 -6.37 -10.07 -8.47
N LYS A 301 -6.89 -10.31 -7.26
CA LYS A 301 -7.19 -11.66 -6.75
C LYS A 301 -8.46 -12.23 -7.39
N ARG A 302 -8.50 -13.57 -7.51
CA ARG A 302 -9.60 -14.31 -8.14
C ARG A 302 -10.88 -14.24 -7.30
N ILE A 303 -11.87 -13.48 -7.75
CA ILE A 303 -13.25 -13.65 -7.25
C ILE A 303 -13.86 -14.88 -7.93
N GLY A 304 -14.12 -15.92 -7.15
CA GLY A 304 -14.75 -17.16 -7.60
C GLY A 304 -16.27 -17.02 -7.71
N LYS A 305 -16.98 -18.15 -7.84
CA LYS A 305 -18.43 -18.15 -8.07
C LYS A 305 -19.25 -18.20 -6.79
N ASN A 306 -18.72 -18.83 -5.75
CA ASN A 306 -19.42 -19.07 -4.50
C ASN A 306 -18.85 -18.17 -3.43
N ILE A 307 -19.37 -16.94 -3.39
CA ILE A 307 -18.88 -15.85 -2.55
C ILE A 307 -19.65 -15.81 -1.24
N PHE A 308 -18.92 -15.90 -0.13
CA PHE A 308 -19.44 -15.65 1.21
C PHE A 308 -19.08 -14.24 1.68
N PHE A 309 -20.04 -13.49 2.22
CA PHE A 309 -19.79 -12.22 2.88
C PHE A 309 -20.02 -12.32 4.40
N GLN A 310 -18.94 -12.19 5.16
CA GLN A 310 -18.84 -12.41 6.59
C GLN A 310 -18.48 -11.11 7.34
N GLY A 311 -18.62 -11.13 8.67
CA GLY A 311 -18.30 -10.01 9.55
C GLY A 311 -19.52 -9.16 9.92
N GLY A 312 -19.29 -8.15 10.76
CA GLY A 312 -20.35 -7.28 11.27
C GLY A 312 -20.99 -6.42 10.18
N THR A 313 -20.25 -6.05 9.14
CA THR A 313 -20.77 -5.20 8.07
C THR A 313 -21.83 -5.91 7.21
N ALA A 314 -21.84 -7.26 7.21
CA ALA A 314 -22.84 -8.04 6.49
C ALA A 314 -24.27 -7.92 7.07
N PHE A 315 -24.45 -7.31 8.26
CA PHE A 315 -25.77 -6.88 8.74
C PHE A 315 -26.37 -5.79 7.85
N ASN A 316 -25.54 -4.93 7.26
CA ASN A 316 -26.00 -3.86 6.39
C ASN A 316 -26.26 -4.39 4.97
N LYS A 317 -27.53 -4.68 4.67
CA LYS A 317 -27.94 -5.25 3.39
C LYS A 317 -27.65 -4.37 2.18
N SER A 318 -27.51 -3.05 2.33
CA SER A 318 -27.13 -2.18 1.22
C SER A 318 -25.70 -2.44 0.75
N VAL A 319 -24.80 -2.86 1.65
CA VAL A 319 -23.42 -3.25 1.31
C VAL A 319 -23.41 -4.58 0.54
N VAL A 320 -24.28 -5.53 0.92
CA VAL A 320 -24.47 -6.79 0.18
C VAL A 320 -24.94 -6.49 -1.24
N ALA A 321 -25.95 -5.63 -1.41
CA ALA A 321 -26.45 -5.23 -2.73
C ALA A 321 -25.37 -4.53 -3.56
N ALA A 322 -24.57 -3.67 -2.94
CA ALA A 322 -23.45 -3.01 -3.61
C ALA A 322 -22.39 -4.03 -4.12
N PHE A 323 -22.09 -5.08 -3.35
CA PHE A 323 -21.22 -6.17 -3.78
C PHE A 323 -21.78 -6.90 -4.99
N GLU A 324 -23.07 -7.26 -4.99
CA GLU A 324 -23.69 -7.96 -6.12
C GLU A 324 -23.73 -7.06 -7.37
N LYS A 325 -24.02 -5.76 -7.22
CA LYS A 325 -23.97 -4.79 -8.33
C LYS A 325 -22.56 -4.62 -8.89
N TYR A 326 -21.54 -4.60 -8.03
CA TYR A 326 -20.15 -4.44 -8.46
C TYR A 326 -19.62 -5.71 -9.14
N THR A 327 -19.85 -6.88 -8.54
CA THR A 327 -19.32 -8.17 -9.02
C THR A 327 -20.14 -8.76 -10.17
N GLY A 328 -21.41 -8.36 -10.32
CA GLY A 328 -22.36 -9.00 -11.22
C GLY A 328 -22.71 -10.43 -10.82
N GLN A 329 -22.43 -10.83 -9.58
CA GLN A 329 -22.62 -12.18 -9.05
C GLN A 329 -23.44 -12.15 -7.75
N GLU A 330 -24.11 -13.26 -7.45
CA GLU A 330 -24.79 -13.41 -6.16
C GLU A 330 -23.78 -13.58 -5.03
N VAL A 331 -24.00 -12.88 -3.92
CA VAL A 331 -23.19 -12.98 -2.71
C VAL A 331 -24.01 -13.62 -1.61
N THR A 332 -23.49 -14.67 -0.97
CA THR A 332 -24.17 -15.37 0.12
C THR A 332 -23.73 -14.81 1.46
N VAL A 333 -24.67 -14.43 2.32
CA VAL A 333 -24.38 -14.09 3.72
C VAL A 333 -24.65 -15.34 4.57
N PRO A 334 -23.61 -16.01 5.12
CA PRO A 334 -23.80 -17.25 5.86
C PRO A 334 -24.55 -17.01 7.18
N PRO A 335 -25.23 -18.03 7.74
CA PRO A 335 -25.83 -17.92 9.06
C PRO A 335 -24.75 -17.64 10.10
N ASN A 336 -25.07 -16.79 11.08
CA ASN A 336 -24.13 -16.38 12.13
C ASN A 336 -22.83 -15.75 11.61
N HIS A 337 -22.89 -15.03 10.49
CA HIS A 337 -21.78 -14.27 9.89
C HIS A 337 -21.06 -13.32 10.86
N ASP A 338 -21.70 -12.95 11.97
CA ASP A 338 -21.18 -12.11 13.06
C ASP A 338 -20.15 -12.82 13.95
N VAL A 339 -20.17 -14.15 14.02
CA VAL A 339 -19.32 -14.96 14.91
C VAL A 339 -18.63 -16.13 14.20
N THR A 340 -18.52 -16.10 12.88
CA THR A 340 -17.91 -17.19 12.07
C THR A 340 -16.49 -17.52 12.49
N GLY A 341 -15.68 -16.52 12.88
CA GLY A 341 -14.33 -16.73 13.43
C GLY A 341 -14.35 -17.61 14.68
N ALA A 342 -15.25 -17.32 15.62
CA ALA A 342 -15.41 -18.13 16.83
C ALA A 342 -15.94 -19.55 16.53
N ILE A 343 -16.90 -19.70 15.60
CA ILE A 343 -17.39 -21.02 15.17
C ILE A 343 -16.27 -21.85 14.55
N GLY A 344 -15.49 -21.24 13.66
CA GLY A 344 -14.35 -21.87 13.02
C GLY A 344 -13.31 -22.32 14.01
N MET A 345 -13.03 -21.50 15.02
CA MET A 345 -12.09 -21.84 16.08
C MET A 345 -12.61 -22.98 16.97
N ALA A 346 -13.92 -23.04 17.24
CA ALA A 346 -14.54 -24.16 17.96
C ALA A 346 -14.42 -25.48 17.16
N LEU A 347 -14.59 -25.43 15.84
CA LEU A 347 -14.38 -26.57 14.93
C LEU A 347 -12.92 -27.02 14.92
N ILE A 348 -11.97 -26.09 14.87
CA ILE A 348 -10.53 -26.40 14.95
C ILE A 348 -10.20 -27.05 16.30
N ALA A 349 -10.72 -26.53 17.41
CA ALA A 349 -10.50 -27.11 18.73
C ALA A 349 -11.06 -28.54 18.83
N ARG A 350 -12.23 -28.80 18.22
CA ARG A 350 -12.78 -30.15 18.11
C ARG A 350 -11.86 -31.07 17.30
N ASP A 351 -11.46 -30.63 16.11
CA ASP A 351 -10.64 -31.45 15.21
C ASP A 351 -9.28 -31.78 15.85
N GLU A 352 -8.67 -30.81 16.55
CA GLU A 352 -7.44 -30.99 17.33
C GLU A 352 -7.60 -32.00 18.46
N VAL A 353 -8.62 -31.85 19.31
CA VAL A 353 -8.88 -32.78 20.42
C VAL A 353 -9.16 -34.19 19.91
N ASN A 354 -9.90 -34.34 18.81
CA ASN A 354 -10.19 -35.63 18.19
C ASN A 354 -8.95 -36.30 17.57
N SER A 355 -7.91 -35.54 17.22
CA SER A 355 -6.64 -36.07 16.73
C SER A 355 -5.72 -36.57 17.85
N LYS A 356 -6.01 -36.20 19.10
CA LYS A 356 -5.25 -36.62 20.28
C LYS A 356 -5.77 -37.96 20.82
N PRO A 357 -5.00 -38.65 21.69
CA PRO A 357 -5.43 -39.88 22.34
C PRO A 357 -6.78 -39.74 23.06
N ALA A 358 -7.56 -40.83 23.12
CA ALA A 358 -8.93 -40.84 23.65
C ALA A 358 -9.06 -40.40 25.12
N ASP A 359 -7.97 -40.43 25.89
CA ASP A 359 -7.85 -39.99 27.28
C ASP A 359 -7.40 -38.52 27.43
N TYR A 360 -7.23 -37.78 26.33
CA TYR A 360 -6.89 -36.37 26.36
C TYR A 360 -7.93 -35.56 27.14
N LYS A 361 -7.46 -34.78 28.11
CA LYS A 361 -8.26 -33.82 28.86
C LYS A 361 -7.90 -32.41 28.43
N THR A 362 -8.92 -31.59 28.20
CA THR A 362 -8.73 -30.18 27.89
C THR A 362 -7.92 -29.48 28.98
N SER A 363 -7.09 -28.52 28.56
CA SER A 363 -6.39 -27.62 29.47
C SER A 363 -7.31 -26.52 30.02
N PHE A 364 -8.51 -26.38 29.46
CA PHE A 364 -9.48 -25.36 29.82
C PHE A 364 -9.83 -25.43 31.31
N LYS A 365 -9.72 -24.30 32.01
CA LYS A 365 -9.97 -24.19 33.45
C LYS A 365 -11.46 -24.30 33.85
N GLY A 366 -12.36 -24.42 32.87
CA GLY A 366 -13.80 -24.38 33.08
C GLY A 366 -14.32 -22.95 33.26
N PHE A 367 -15.64 -22.82 33.40
CA PHE A 367 -16.31 -21.53 33.61
C PHE A 367 -16.00 -20.88 34.98
N ARG A 368 -15.38 -21.63 35.92
CA ARG A 368 -14.97 -21.18 37.27
C ARG A 368 -13.91 -20.07 37.31
N LEU A 369 -13.38 -19.64 36.17
CA LEU A 369 -12.52 -18.43 36.06
C LEU A 369 -13.18 -17.18 36.68
N LEU A 370 -14.52 -17.14 36.76
CA LEU A 370 -15.31 -16.01 37.27
C LEU A 370 -15.09 -15.63 38.73
N ASN A 371 -14.56 -16.55 39.55
CA ASN A 371 -14.35 -16.31 40.99
C ASN A 371 -12.90 -15.96 41.35
N SER A 372 -11.98 -15.91 40.38
CA SER A 372 -10.59 -15.55 40.64
C SER A 372 -10.44 -14.04 40.59
N SER A 373 -10.02 -13.41 41.69
CA SER A 373 -9.67 -12.00 41.63
C SER A 373 -8.42 -11.84 40.77
N TYR A 374 -8.46 -10.92 39.82
CA TYR A 374 -7.27 -10.54 39.05
C TYR A 374 -6.95 -9.09 39.37
N SER A 375 -5.67 -8.82 39.64
CA SER A 375 -5.17 -7.46 39.81
C SER A 375 -4.47 -7.04 38.52
N THR A 376 -4.92 -5.94 37.94
CA THR A 376 -4.21 -5.24 36.88
C THR A 376 -3.33 -4.17 37.51
N HIS A 377 -2.03 -4.27 37.27
CA HIS A 377 -1.07 -3.23 37.65
C HIS A 377 -0.43 -2.69 36.37
N SER A 378 -0.69 -1.42 36.05
CA SER A 378 -0.06 -0.76 34.91
C SER A 378 1.31 -0.22 35.33
N PHE A 379 2.33 -0.39 34.49
CA PHE A 379 3.64 0.23 34.70
C PHE A 379 4.22 0.71 33.38
N GLU A 380 4.99 1.79 33.44
CA GLU A 380 5.70 2.32 32.29
C GLU A 380 6.93 1.47 31.95
N CYS A 381 6.97 0.96 30.73
CA CYS A 381 8.14 0.23 30.22
C CYS A 381 9.28 1.20 29.89
N LYS A 382 10.30 1.27 30.75
CA LYS A 382 11.55 2.01 30.50
C LYS A 382 12.53 1.28 29.56
N GLY A 383 12.05 0.27 28.83
CA GLY A 383 12.88 -0.55 27.94
C GLY A 383 13.29 0.14 26.64
N CYS A 384 12.56 1.20 26.25
CA CYS A 384 12.88 2.07 25.13
C CYS A 384 12.15 3.41 25.32
N SER A 385 12.35 4.35 24.39
CA SER A 385 11.71 5.67 24.40
C SER A 385 10.19 5.65 24.27
N ASN A 386 9.55 4.50 24.02
CA ASN A 386 8.09 4.41 23.87
C ASN A 386 7.34 4.54 25.18
N VAL A 387 8.00 4.26 26.32
CA VAL A 387 7.40 4.34 27.66
C VAL A 387 5.99 3.74 27.68
N CYS A 388 5.85 2.53 27.10
CA CYS A 388 4.53 1.91 26.95
C CYS A 388 3.91 1.67 28.33
N ASP A 389 2.63 1.95 28.50
CA ASP A 389 1.86 1.49 29.65
C ASP A 389 1.60 -0.01 29.52
N ILE A 390 2.39 -0.80 30.23
CA ILE A 390 2.26 -2.25 30.29
C ILE A 390 1.32 -2.59 31.43
N ASN A 391 0.20 -3.21 31.09
CA ASN A 391 -0.71 -3.81 32.04
C ASN A 391 -0.20 -5.20 32.41
N LYS A 392 0.22 -5.35 33.66
CA LYS A 392 0.55 -6.63 34.28
C LYS A 392 -0.70 -7.20 34.94
N VAL A 393 -1.19 -8.32 34.45
CA VAL A 393 -2.28 -9.08 35.09
C VAL A 393 -1.67 -10.15 35.96
N SER A 394 -2.06 -10.14 37.23
CA SER A 394 -1.79 -11.24 38.16
C SER A 394 -3.12 -11.89 38.52
N VAL A 395 -3.21 -13.20 38.30
CA VAL A 395 -4.37 -14.01 38.67
C VAL A 395 -4.08 -14.65 40.03
N GLU A 396 -4.98 -14.47 40.98
CA GLU A 396 -4.84 -15.01 42.34
C GLU A 396 -4.65 -16.54 42.30
N GLY A 397 -3.58 -17.05 42.93
CA GLY A 397 -3.23 -18.47 42.95
C GLY A 397 -2.27 -18.95 41.84
N GLU A 398 -1.93 -18.12 40.84
CA GLU A 398 -0.93 -18.47 39.82
C GLU A 398 0.42 -17.76 40.04
N LYS A 399 1.53 -18.50 39.86
CA LYS A 399 2.89 -17.94 39.95
C LYS A 399 3.31 -17.12 38.72
N GLY A 400 2.51 -17.14 37.65
CA GLY A 400 2.80 -16.45 36.38
C GLY A 400 2.13 -15.08 36.29
N HIS A 401 2.73 -14.17 35.53
CA HIS A 401 2.14 -12.87 35.21
C HIS A 401 1.87 -12.80 33.71
N LEU A 402 0.70 -12.27 33.35
CA LEU A 402 0.39 -11.92 31.96
C LEU A 402 0.69 -10.44 31.78
N PHE A 403 1.20 -10.07 30.61
CA PHE A 403 1.49 -8.69 30.27
C PHE A 403 0.80 -8.34 28.96
N TYR A 404 0.26 -7.13 28.86
CA TYR A 404 -0.27 -6.58 27.62
C TYR A 404 -0.20 -5.04 27.65
N GLY A 405 -0.46 -4.37 26.52
CA GLY A 405 -0.28 -2.91 26.39
C GLY A 405 1.12 -2.51 25.92
N GLY A 406 2.02 -3.49 25.76
CA GLY A 406 3.28 -3.31 25.07
C GLY A 406 3.08 -3.06 23.59
N ARG A 407 3.65 -1.97 23.07
CA ARG A 407 3.81 -1.77 21.61
C ARG A 407 4.91 -2.66 21.02
N CYS A 408 5.68 -3.35 21.86
CA CYS A 408 6.71 -4.30 21.49
C CYS A 408 6.56 -5.58 22.31
N GLU A 409 7.06 -6.69 21.77
CA GLU A 409 6.89 -8.03 22.34
C GLU A 409 7.77 -8.31 23.57
N LYS A 410 8.36 -7.26 24.18
CA LYS A 410 9.24 -7.41 25.35
C LYS A 410 8.57 -8.23 26.46
N TYR A 411 7.24 -8.17 26.57
CA TYR A 411 6.46 -8.88 27.58
C TYR A 411 5.42 -9.87 27.01
N ASP A 412 5.23 -9.95 25.69
CA ASP A 412 4.11 -10.68 25.07
C ASP A 412 4.45 -12.15 24.71
N ILE A 413 5.73 -12.56 24.75
CA ILE A 413 6.15 -13.90 24.32
C ILE A 413 7.13 -14.53 25.33
N LYS A 414 6.85 -15.77 25.76
CA LYS A 414 7.85 -16.62 26.43
C LYS A 414 8.95 -16.95 25.42
N LYS A 415 10.19 -16.56 25.71
CA LYS A 415 11.37 -16.94 24.93
C LYS A 415 11.56 -18.47 24.97
N ASP A 416 10.99 -19.18 24.00
CA ASP A 416 11.52 -20.49 23.63
C ASP A 416 12.80 -20.25 22.82
N SER A 417 13.94 -20.68 23.35
CA SER A 417 15.21 -20.64 22.63
C SER A 417 15.15 -21.67 21.50
N SER A 418 14.86 -21.24 20.28
CA SER A 418 15.00 -22.09 19.10
C SER A 418 16.50 -22.34 18.81
N ASN A 419 16.85 -23.57 18.44
CA ASN A 419 18.20 -23.93 18.01
C ASN A 419 18.48 -23.59 16.52
N ILE A 420 17.64 -22.78 15.88
CA ILE A 420 17.75 -22.42 14.47
C ILE A 420 18.77 -21.27 14.33
N GLU A 421 19.73 -21.41 13.40
CA GLU A 421 20.72 -20.38 13.12
C GLU A 421 20.06 -19.08 12.61
N ASP A 422 20.34 -17.95 13.27
CA ASP A 422 19.88 -16.63 12.80
C ASP A 422 20.83 -16.06 11.74
N LEU A 423 20.49 -16.31 10.47
CA LEU A 423 21.25 -15.86 9.31
C LEU A 423 21.26 -14.33 9.14
N PHE A 424 20.26 -13.62 9.67
CA PHE A 424 20.20 -12.16 9.63
C PHE A 424 21.15 -11.56 10.66
N ALA A 425 21.21 -12.13 11.86
CA ALA A 425 22.20 -11.78 12.86
C ALA A 425 23.64 -12.08 12.36
N PHE A 426 23.85 -13.19 11.65
CA PHE A 426 25.15 -13.47 11.00
C PHE A 426 25.50 -12.38 9.97
N ARG A 427 24.58 -12.06 9.05
CA ARG A 427 24.78 -11.02 8.03
C ARG A 427 25.12 -9.68 8.67
N GLU A 428 24.35 -9.28 9.67
CA GLU A 428 24.53 -8.03 10.40
C GLU A 428 25.89 -7.99 11.13
N LYS A 429 26.27 -9.08 11.80
CA LYS A 429 27.59 -9.19 12.42
C LYS A 429 28.72 -9.00 11.41
N MET A 430 28.59 -9.56 10.20
CA MET A 430 29.59 -9.34 9.14
C MET A 430 29.60 -7.90 8.63
N LEU A 431 28.44 -7.25 8.54
CA LEU A 431 28.31 -5.85 8.09
C LEU A 431 28.99 -4.87 9.07
N TRP A 432 28.81 -5.08 10.37
CA TRP A 432 29.34 -4.21 11.45
C TRP A 432 30.79 -4.53 11.86
N LYS A 433 31.34 -5.66 11.41
CA LYS A 433 32.62 -6.21 11.85
C LYS A 433 33.77 -5.21 11.77
N ASP A 434 33.96 -4.55 10.63
CA ASP A 434 35.09 -3.64 10.43
C ASP A 434 34.94 -2.36 11.27
N TYR A 435 33.73 -1.81 11.40
CA TYR A 435 33.46 -0.66 12.28
C TYR A 435 33.82 -0.95 13.73
N LEU A 436 33.34 -2.08 14.29
CA LEU A 436 33.62 -2.44 15.69
C LEU A 436 35.13 -2.57 15.93
N ARG A 437 35.86 -3.15 14.97
CA ARG A 437 37.32 -3.22 15.02
C ARG A 437 37.98 -1.84 15.05
N TYR A 438 37.45 -0.89 14.28
CA TYR A 438 38.00 0.47 14.21
C TYR A 438 37.63 1.32 15.42
N ALA A 439 36.44 1.12 16.01
CA ALA A 439 36.00 1.81 17.22
C ALA A 439 36.88 1.47 18.43
N ASP A 440 37.36 0.22 18.52
CA ASP A 440 38.32 -0.20 19.55
C ASP A 440 39.73 0.38 19.34
N SER A 441 40.07 0.75 18.10
CA SER A 441 41.34 1.40 17.78
C SER A 441 41.20 2.92 17.89
N ASN A 442 41.53 3.50 19.05
CA ASN A 442 41.48 4.95 19.27
C ASN A 442 42.04 5.75 18.08
N SER A 443 41.21 6.61 17.49
CA SER A 443 41.60 7.51 16.40
C SER A 443 42.65 8.51 16.88
N LYS A 444 43.71 8.72 16.09
CA LYS A 444 44.83 9.61 16.44
C LYS A 444 44.55 11.10 16.17
N SER A 445 43.47 11.45 15.44
CA SER A 445 43.28 12.81 14.92
C SER A 445 42.19 13.64 15.62
N GLY A 446 41.30 13.01 16.39
CA GLY A 446 40.15 13.68 17.04
C GLY A 446 39.05 14.19 16.08
N ARG A 447 39.16 13.96 14.77
CA ARG A 447 38.20 14.44 13.76
C ARG A 447 36.95 13.57 13.72
N LYS A 448 35.85 14.02 14.33
CA LYS A 448 34.58 13.29 14.37
C LYS A 448 33.79 13.42 13.06
N ILE A 449 33.22 12.31 12.60
CA ILE A 449 32.31 12.25 11.44
C ILE A 449 31.17 11.26 11.70
N GLY A 450 29.94 11.67 11.38
CA GLY A 450 28.73 10.88 11.52
C GLY A 450 28.41 10.08 10.26
N ILE A 451 27.95 8.84 10.41
CA ILE A 451 27.33 8.05 9.34
C ILE A 451 25.92 7.63 9.80
N PRO A 452 24.84 8.08 9.12
CA PRO A 452 23.51 7.58 9.43
C PRO A 452 23.35 6.14 8.91
N TYR A 453 22.78 5.24 9.73
CA TYR A 453 22.52 3.84 9.38
C TYR A 453 21.28 3.72 8.46
N ILE A 454 21.46 4.08 7.18
CA ILE A 454 20.37 4.24 6.20
C ILE A 454 20.71 3.64 4.83
N PHE A 455 19.69 3.32 4.03
CA PHE A 455 19.80 2.97 2.60
C PHE A 455 20.94 2.00 2.24
N PHE A 456 21.95 2.46 1.49
CA PHE A 456 23.07 1.66 1.04
C PHE A 456 24.11 1.37 2.12
N PHE A 457 24.04 2.03 3.27
CA PHE A 457 24.87 1.64 4.41
C PHE A 457 24.49 0.23 4.91
N HIS A 458 23.27 -0.27 4.65
CA HIS A 458 22.92 -1.67 4.93
C HIS A 458 23.63 -2.71 4.04
N ASP A 459 24.29 -2.25 2.97
CA ASP A 459 25.04 -3.08 2.02
C ASP A 459 26.53 -2.73 1.96
N TYR A 460 26.89 -1.47 2.19
CA TYR A 460 28.23 -0.89 1.96
C TYR A 460 28.88 -0.33 3.23
N LEU A 461 28.41 -0.69 4.43
CA LEU A 461 29.04 -0.23 5.67
C LEU A 461 30.54 -0.56 5.76
N PRO A 462 31.01 -1.79 5.40
CA PRO A 462 32.44 -2.12 5.42
C PRO A 462 33.28 -1.21 4.54
N PHE A 463 32.74 -0.83 3.36
CA PHE A 463 33.38 0.12 2.45
C PHE A 463 33.53 1.49 3.10
N TRP A 464 32.44 2.09 3.58
CA TRP A 464 32.45 3.48 4.06
C TRP A 464 33.21 3.66 5.36
N THR A 465 33.08 2.71 6.27
CA THR A 465 33.81 2.73 7.55
C THR A 465 35.30 2.55 7.34
N THR A 466 35.72 1.65 6.44
CA THR A 466 37.13 1.51 6.06
C THR A 466 37.67 2.76 5.37
N LEU A 467 36.91 3.35 4.44
CA LEU A 467 37.32 4.56 3.74
C LEU A 467 37.58 5.71 4.73
N LEU A 468 36.64 5.99 5.62
CA LEU A 468 36.75 7.11 6.56
C LEU A 468 37.80 6.85 7.65
N HIS A 469 37.94 5.60 8.11
CA HIS A 469 39.00 5.23 9.05
C HIS A 469 40.39 5.43 8.45
N GLU A 470 40.61 4.99 7.21
CA GLU A 470 41.88 5.18 6.49
C GLU A 470 42.17 6.66 6.16
N LEU A 471 41.17 7.53 6.26
CA LEU A 471 41.32 8.97 6.17
C LEU A 471 41.62 9.65 7.51
N ASP A 472 41.75 8.87 8.59
CA ASP A 472 41.94 9.27 10.00
C ASP A 472 40.73 9.97 10.64
N PHE A 473 39.50 9.57 10.31
CA PHE A 473 38.31 10.03 11.03
C PHE A 473 37.96 9.13 12.22
N ASP A 474 37.45 9.75 13.28
CA ASP A 474 36.69 9.10 14.35
C ASP A 474 35.22 8.99 13.92
N ILE A 475 34.72 7.77 13.76
CA ILE A 475 33.44 7.50 13.11
C ILE A 475 32.37 7.26 14.16
N THR A 476 31.27 8.01 14.10
CA THR A 476 30.07 7.76 14.89
C THR A 476 28.96 7.29 13.96
N ILE A 477 28.40 6.10 14.19
CA ILE A 477 27.25 5.61 13.43
C ILE A 477 26.00 5.76 14.30
N SER A 478 24.87 6.17 13.70
CA SER A 478 23.59 6.15 14.43
C SER A 478 23.23 4.72 14.85
N PRO A 479 22.48 4.52 15.95
CA PRO A 479 22.13 3.19 16.42
C PRO A 479 21.26 2.46 15.39
N LYS A 480 21.08 1.15 15.59
CA LYS A 480 20.08 0.39 14.82
C LYS A 480 18.72 1.06 14.93
N THR A 481 17.94 0.99 13.84
CA THR A 481 16.62 1.61 13.79
C THR A 481 15.76 1.10 14.94
N ASN A 482 15.20 2.04 15.67
CA ASN A 482 14.30 1.79 16.78
C ASN A 482 13.18 2.83 16.72
N ARG A 483 12.24 2.76 17.65
CA ARG A 483 11.07 3.62 17.59
C ARG A 483 11.38 5.11 17.81
N GLN A 484 12.42 5.43 18.58
CA GLN A 484 12.91 6.81 18.73
C GLN A 484 13.31 7.38 17.36
N ILE A 485 14.14 6.63 16.62
CA ILE A 485 14.58 7.02 15.27
C ILE A 485 13.38 7.21 14.33
N VAL A 486 12.43 6.27 14.34
CA VAL A 486 11.22 6.37 13.51
C VAL A 486 10.43 7.64 13.82
N ASN A 487 10.19 7.94 15.10
CA ASN A 487 9.44 9.12 15.52
C ASN A 487 10.18 10.42 15.16
N LEU A 488 11.48 10.50 15.45
CA LEU A 488 12.33 11.62 15.05
C LEU A 488 12.24 11.88 13.53
N GLY A 489 12.19 10.80 12.75
CA GLY A 489 12.05 10.88 11.29
C GLY A 489 10.69 11.41 10.84
N ALA A 490 9.61 10.89 11.42
CA ALA A 490 8.25 11.29 11.10
C ALA A 490 7.98 12.78 11.43
N GLU A 491 8.56 13.29 12.51
CA GLU A 491 8.43 14.70 12.91
C GLU A 491 9.22 15.68 12.03
N THR A 492 10.21 15.19 11.26
CA THR A 492 11.21 16.07 10.62
C THR A 492 11.14 16.07 9.10
N VAL A 493 10.47 15.09 8.51
CA VAL A 493 10.37 15.01 7.06
C VAL A 493 9.50 16.16 6.51
N LEU A 494 9.99 16.82 5.45
CA LEU A 494 9.32 18.01 4.88
C LEU A 494 8.11 17.68 4.00
N SER A 495 8.01 16.45 3.52
CA SER A 495 6.94 15.99 2.65
C SER A 495 6.63 14.52 2.91
N GLU A 496 5.41 14.12 2.56
CA GLU A 496 5.03 12.70 2.60
C GLU A 496 5.92 11.89 1.65
N SER A 497 6.64 10.93 2.22
CA SER A 497 7.63 10.11 1.53
C SER A 497 7.56 8.68 2.06
N CYS A 498 8.24 7.75 1.39
CA CYS A 498 8.21 6.35 1.82
C CYS A 498 8.89 6.19 3.20
N PHE A 499 8.45 5.18 3.95
CA PHE A 499 8.91 4.94 5.34
C PHE A 499 10.44 4.96 5.52
N PRO A 500 11.27 4.36 4.64
CA PRO A 500 12.73 4.46 4.75
C PRO A 500 13.31 5.88 4.66
N VAL A 501 12.64 6.80 3.95
CA VAL A 501 13.06 8.21 3.90
C VAL A 501 12.76 8.92 5.21
N LYS A 502 11.62 8.60 5.84
CA LYS A 502 11.31 9.07 7.20
C LYS A 502 12.36 8.55 8.19
N VAL A 503 12.63 7.25 8.18
CA VAL A 503 13.68 6.62 9.01
C VAL A 503 15.05 7.28 8.76
N ALA A 504 15.37 7.62 7.51
CA ALA A 504 16.63 8.29 7.21
C ALA A 504 16.76 9.67 7.85
N HIS A 505 15.69 10.48 7.85
CA HIS A 505 15.68 11.76 8.57
C HIS A 505 15.85 11.55 10.08
N GLY A 506 15.25 10.49 10.62
CA GLY A 506 15.39 10.13 12.03
C GLY A 506 16.82 9.83 12.45
N HIS A 507 17.55 9.05 11.63
CA HIS A 507 18.97 8.75 11.88
C HIS A 507 19.85 9.99 11.80
N ILE A 508 19.55 10.89 10.87
CA ILE A 508 20.29 12.16 10.71
C ILE A 508 20.02 13.08 11.91
N LYS A 509 18.74 13.25 12.29
CA LYS A 509 18.35 14.05 13.47
C LYS A 509 18.98 13.51 14.74
N TYR A 510 19.00 12.19 14.93
CA TYR A 510 19.66 11.56 16.06
C TYR A 510 21.15 11.94 16.16
N LEU A 511 21.88 11.91 15.04
CA LEU A 511 23.30 12.29 15.03
C LEU A 511 23.49 13.76 15.42
N ILE A 512 22.64 14.65 14.89
CA ILE A 512 22.66 16.09 15.20
C ILE A 512 22.42 16.31 16.70
N GLU A 513 21.37 15.71 17.27
CA GLU A 513 21.01 15.85 18.68
C GLU A 513 22.08 15.27 19.63
N ASN A 514 22.90 14.32 19.14
CA ASN A 514 24.03 13.75 19.87
C ASN A 514 25.36 14.49 19.61
N GLY A 515 25.32 15.70 19.07
CA GLY A 515 26.48 16.59 18.93
C GLY A 515 27.43 16.20 17.80
N VAL A 516 26.96 15.48 16.78
CA VAL A 516 27.77 15.15 15.60
C VAL A 516 27.63 16.26 14.55
N GLU A 517 28.62 17.15 14.49
CA GLU A 517 28.59 18.33 13.62
C GLU A 517 28.74 17.99 12.12
N ASN A 518 29.58 17.02 11.78
CA ASN A 518 29.92 16.67 10.40
C ASN A 518 29.26 15.35 10.02
N ILE A 519 28.28 15.37 9.11
CA ILE A 519 27.53 14.15 8.72
C ILE A 519 27.90 13.76 7.29
N PHE A 520 28.44 12.56 7.12
CA PHE A 520 28.82 12.02 5.82
C PHE A 520 27.62 11.35 5.14
N LEU A 521 27.12 11.98 4.08
CA LEU A 521 25.88 11.57 3.42
C LEU A 521 26.06 11.59 1.89
N PRO A 522 26.59 10.52 1.29
CA PRO A 522 26.85 10.46 -0.15
C PRO A 522 25.56 10.47 -0.99
N SER A 523 25.62 11.11 -2.16
CA SER A 523 24.62 10.95 -3.21
C SER A 523 24.99 9.76 -4.10
N PHE A 524 24.28 8.65 -3.95
CA PHE A 524 24.56 7.40 -4.67
C PHE A 524 23.90 7.40 -6.05
N VAL A 525 24.64 7.73 -7.11
CA VAL A 525 24.14 7.70 -8.49
C VAL A 525 24.33 6.31 -9.11
N SER A 526 25.52 5.72 -8.92
CA SER A 526 25.79 4.34 -9.36
C SER A 526 26.86 3.67 -8.49
N LEU A 527 26.64 2.40 -8.16
CA LEU A 527 27.40 1.61 -7.19
C LEU A 527 28.23 0.46 -7.80
N LYS A 528 28.14 0.23 -9.11
CA LYS A 528 28.88 -0.82 -9.84
C LYS A 528 29.40 -0.23 -11.15
N SER A 529 30.63 -0.56 -11.54
CA SER A 529 31.24 -0.05 -12.78
C SER A 529 30.96 -0.95 -13.99
N GLU A 530 30.70 -2.24 -13.76
CA GLU A 530 30.65 -3.28 -14.80
C GLU A 530 29.53 -4.28 -14.50
N ASP A 531 28.39 -4.12 -15.18
CA ASP A 531 27.38 -5.16 -15.32
C ASP A 531 27.41 -5.61 -16.78
N ILE A 532 27.36 -6.93 -17.01
CA ILE A 532 27.53 -7.54 -18.34
C ILE A 532 26.24 -7.39 -19.17
N TYR A 533 25.09 -7.27 -18.49
CA TYR A 533 23.76 -7.36 -19.13
C TYR A 533 23.00 -6.03 -19.17
N PHE A 534 23.34 -5.07 -18.31
CA PHE A 534 22.67 -3.77 -18.24
C PHE A 534 23.67 -2.62 -18.32
N ASP A 535 23.49 -1.75 -19.31
CA ASP A 535 24.33 -0.56 -19.50
C ASP A 535 24.25 0.44 -18.34
N LYS A 536 23.18 0.39 -17.53
CA LYS A 536 22.89 1.39 -16.47
C LYS A 536 22.16 0.78 -15.26
N GLU A 537 22.84 0.75 -14.10
CA GLU A 537 22.21 0.54 -12.78
C GLU A 537 22.12 1.85 -12.00
N SER A 538 20.93 2.18 -11.48
CA SER A 538 20.64 3.38 -10.70
C SER A 538 19.82 3.08 -9.44
N PRO A 539 20.14 3.70 -8.29
CA PRO A 539 19.25 3.73 -7.12
C PRO A 539 17.95 4.50 -7.36
N CYS A 540 16.97 4.40 -6.45
CA CYS A 540 15.76 5.22 -6.57
C CYS A 540 16.05 6.70 -6.28
N PRO A 541 15.26 7.65 -6.84
CA PRO A 541 15.55 9.08 -6.75
C PRO A 541 15.73 9.58 -5.31
N TYR A 542 14.87 9.15 -4.38
CA TYR A 542 14.98 9.50 -2.95
C TYR A 542 16.34 9.15 -2.33
N THR A 543 16.88 7.97 -2.64
CA THR A 543 18.20 7.58 -2.12
C THR A 543 19.34 8.38 -2.74
N GLN A 544 19.17 8.88 -3.97
CA GLN A 544 20.16 9.75 -4.61
C GLN A 544 20.10 11.16 -4.01
N THR A 545 18.89 11.64 -3.69
CA THR A 545 18.65 13.03 -3.29
C THR A 545 18.62 13.25 -1.78
N ILE A 546 18.76 12.20 -0.96
CA ILE A 546 18.77 12.34 0.51
C ILE A 546 19.70 13.43 1.05
N PRO A 547 20.90 13.69 0.50
CA PRO A 547 21.74 14.76 1.03
C PRO A 547 21.09 16.14 0.85
N TYR A 548 20.43 16.37 -0.29
CA TYR A 548 19.74 17.63 -0.59
C TYR A 548 18.46 17.80 0.22
N LEU A 549 17.70 16.72 0.40
CA LEU A 549 16.54 16.72 1.29
C LEU A 549 16.96 17.04 2.74
N SER A 550 18.08 16.47 3.18
CA SER A 550 18.62 16.69 4.52
C SER A 550 19.12 18.12 4.70
N MET A 551 19.78 18.71 3.70
CA MET A 551 20.18 20.11 3.74
C MET A 551 18.98 21.07 3.83
N ALA A 552 17.85 20.71 3.22
CA ALA A 552 16.62 21.49 3.34
C ALA A 552 15.96 21.34 4.74
N ALA A 553 15.96 20.12 5.29
CA ALA A 553 15.36 19.81 6.58
C ALA A 553 16.22 20.26 7.78
N PHE A 554 17.54 20.20 7.66
CA PHE A 554 18.51 20.45 8.73
C PHE A 554 19.48 21.57 8.34
N ARG A 555 19.02 22.82 8.41
CA ARG A 555 19.79 23.99 7.94
C ARG A 555 21.11 24.21 8.67
N ASP A 556 21.20 23.78 9.93
CA ASP A 556 22.37 24.00 10.78
C ASP A 556 23.40 22.84 10.74
N ALA A 557 23.09 21.75 10.03
CA ALA A 557 23.96 20.57 9.97
C ALA A 557 24.98 20.65 8.82
N ASN A 558 26.25 20.32 9.09
CA ASN A 558 27.27 20.25 8.04
C ASN A 558 27.19 18.89 7.30
N ILE A 559 26.41 18.87 6.23
CA ILE A 559 26.21 17.68 5.39
C ILE A 559 27.33 17.58 4.34
N LEU A 560 28.18 16.54 4.46
CA LEU A 560 29.26 16.23 3.54
C LEU A 560 28.76 15.26 2.46
N SER A 561 28.41 15.80 1.29
CA SER A 561 27.68 15.05 0.24
C SER A 561 28.46 14.80 -1.05
N PRO A 562 29.43 13.87 -1.08
CA PRO A 562 30.09 13.51 -2.33
C PRO A 562 29.12 12.79 -3.29
N ILE A 563 29.24 13.10 -4.58
CA ILE A 563 28.53 12.37 -5.64
C ILE A 563 29.28 11.08 -5.96
N ILE A 564 28.61 9.93 -5.82
CA ILE A 564 29.19 8.60 -6.05
C ILE A 564 28.63 8.03 -7.35
N ASP A 565 29.47 8.04 -8.38
CA ASP A 565 29.19 7.42 -9.68
C ASP A 565 30.41 6.65 -10.17
N PHE A 566 30.43 5.34 -9.89
CA PHE A 566 31.54 4.48 -10.29
C PHE A 566 31.64 4.27 -11.81
N ARG A 567 30.58 4.55 -12.59
CA ARG A 567 30.61 4.48 -14.07
C ARG A 567 31.55 5.54 -14.66
N ARG A 568 31.76 6.64 -13.93
CA ARG A 568 32.71 7.72 -14.31
C ARG A 568 34.15 7.42 -13.87
N GLY A 569 34.39 6.24 -13.30
CA GLY A 569 35.68 5.76 -12.84
C GLY A 569 36.11 6.32 -11.48
N ASP A 570 37.08 5.64 -10.86
CA ASP A 570 37.57 5.96 -9.52
C ASP A 570 38.13 7.37 -9.41
N ASN A 571 38.72 7.91 -10.48
CA ASN A 571 39.24 9.28 -10.51
C ASN A 571 38.14 10.32 -10.25
N PHE A 572 36.93 10.10 -10.78
CA PHE A 572 35.79 10.96 -10.54
C PHE A 572 35.36 10.88 -9.07
N VAL A 573 35.21 9.66 -8.53
CA VAL A 573 34.81 9.42 -7.13
C VAL A 573 35.82 10.05 -6.15
N VAL A 574 37.12 9.87 -6.39
CA VAL A 574 38.20 10.50 -5.60
C VAL A 574 38.08 12.02 -5.62
N LYS A 575 37.79 12.62 -6.78
CA LYS A 575 37.59 14.07 -6.90
C LYS A 575 36.39 14.54 -6.08
N GLN A 576 35.26 13.82 -6.13
CA GLN A 576 34.06 14.18 -5.38
C GLN A 576 34.26 14.05 -3.87
N ILE A 577 34.89 12.98 -3.39
CA ILE A 577 35.25 12.82 -1.97
C ILE A 577 36.17 13.95 -1.52
N ARG A 578 37.19 14.29 -2.30
CA ARG A 578 38.10 15.41 -1.98
C ARG A 578 37.35 16.74 -1.87
N ASN A 579 36.40 16.99 -2.76
CA ASN A 579 35.60 18.21 -2.74
C ASN A 579 34.70 18.28 -1.51
N ALA A 580 34.01 17.19 -1.17
CA ALA A 580 33.18 17.11 0.03
C ALA A 580 34.00 17.25 1.32
N LEU A 581 35.22 16.73 1.35
CA LEU A 581 36.11 16.76 2.52
C LEU A 581 37.15 17.90 2.48
N LYS A 582 36.90 18.96 1.68
CA LYS A 582 37.87 20.04 1.45
C LYS A 582 38.36 20.69 2.76
N GLN A 583 37.46 20.86 3.74
CA GLN A 583 37.76 21.45 5.05
C GLN A 583 38.81 20.66 5.87
N PHE A 584 39.04 19.38 5.54
CA PHE A 584 39.98 18.51 6.27
C PHE A 584 41.36 18.38 5.62
N ASN A 585 41.60 19.07 4.50
CA ASN A 585 42.89 19.11 3.78
C ASN A 585 43.48 17.73 3.43
N ILE A 586 42.63 16.79 3.02
CA ILE A 586 43.04 15.42 2.68
C ILE A 586 43.62 15.35 1.26
N SER A 587 44.79 14.72 1.11
CA SER A 587 45.46 14.59 -0.18
C SER A 587 44.75 13.59 -1.12
N ARG A 588 44.81 13.85 -2.43
CA ARG A 588 44.23 12.97 -3.47
C ARG A 588 44.81 11.55 -3.40
N LYS A 589 46.12 11.44 -3.12
CA LYS A 589 46.84 10.16 -3.00
C LYS A 589 46.30 9.34 -1.83
N LYS A 590 46.07 9.97 -0.67
CA LYS A 590 45.50 9.30 0.51
C LYS A 590 44.10 8.76 0.23
N ILE A 591 43.22 9.56 -0.39
CA ILE A 591 41.87 9.13 -0.77
C ILE A 591 41.90 7.95 -1.75
N SER A 592 42.79 7.97 -2.74
CA SER A 592 42.90 6.88 -3.71
C SER A 592 43.35 5.56 -3.06
N ILE A 593 44.26 5.60 -2.09
CA ILE A 593 44.69 4.42 -1.34
C ILE A 593 43.55 3.90 -0.45
N ALA A 594 42.89 4.80 0.28
CA ALA A 594 41.74 4.47 1.13
C ALA A 594 40.61 3.83 0.32
N LEU A 595 40.32 4.35 -0.88
CA LEU A 595 39.30 3.80 -1.79
C LEU A 595 39.59 2.35 -2.19
N LYS A 596 40.84 2.01 -2.51
CA LYS A 596 41.23 0.63 -2.86
C LYS A 596 41.04 -0.34 -1.69
N LYS A 597 41.43 0.07 -0.48
CA LYS A 597 41.24 -0.73 0.73
C LYS A 597 39.75 -0.93 1.05
N ALA A 598 38.95 0.12 0.91
CA ALA A 598 37.50 0.06 1.10
C ALA A 598 36.82 -0.92 0.13
N LYS A 599 37.20 -0.93 -1.16
CA LYS A 599 36.71 -1.92 -2.13
C LYS A 599 37.05 -3.36 -1.71
N ALA A 600 38.32 -3.62 -1.36
CA ALA A 600 38.73 -4.96 -0.94
C ALA A 600 37.97 -5.48 0.29
N LYS A 601 37.61 -4.59 1.22
CA LYS A 601 36.78 -4.93 2.38
C LYS A 601 35.32 -5.20 2.01
N GLN A 602 34.78 -4.46 1.05
CA GLN A 602 33.46 -4.73 0.50
C GLN A 602 33.40 -6.10 -0.19
N ASP A 603 34.45 -6.46 -0.92
CA ASP A 603 34.54 -7.75 -1.61
C ASP A 603 34.66 -8.92 -0.60
N ASP A 604 35.45 -8.77 0.48
CA ASP A 604 35.50 -9.77 1.58
C ASP A 604 34.12 -9.97 2.22
N TYR A 605 33.39 -8.89 2.50
CA TYR A 605 32.02 -8.98 3.01
C TYR A 605 31.12 -9.76 2.04
N HIS A 606 31.09 -9.38 0.76
CA HIS A 606 30.25 -10.03 -0.24
C HIS A 606 30.57 -11.53 -0.39
N ASN A 607 31.85 -11.89 -0.46
CA ASN A 607 32.30 -13.28 -0.57
C ASN A 607 31.90 -14.14 0.64
N ARG A 608 31.92 -13.58 1.86
CA ARG A 608 31.48 -14.29 3.07
C ARG A 608 29.98 -14.56 3.05
N ILE A 609 29.19 -13.57 2.65
CA ILE A 609 27.74 -13.71 2.52
C ILE A 609 27.39 -14.78 1.49
N GLN A 610 28.01 -14.75 0.31
CA GLN A 610 27.80 -15.75 -0.74
C GLN A 610 28.23 -17.16 -0.32
N ARG A 611 29.37 -17.29 0.38
CA ARG A 611 29.82 -18.59 0.92
C ARG A 611 28.83 -19.17 1.91
N LYS A 612 28.35 -18.37 2.86
CA LYS A 612 27.35 -18.82 3.85
C LYS A 612 26.02 -19.14 3.18
N GLY A 613 25.62 -18.36 2.17
CA GLY A 613 24.45 -18.65 1.35
C GLY A 613 24.51 -20.01 0.68
N ASN A 614 25.62 -20.32 0.01
CA ASN A 614 25.80 -21.62 -0.64
C ASN A 614 25.79 -22.79 0.36
N GLU A 615 26.44 -22.63 1.52
CA GLU A 615 26.39 -23.60 2.62
C GLU A 615 24.95 -23.89 3.05
N VAL A 616 24.18 -22.84 3.36
CA VAL A 616 22.77 -22.97 3.80
C VAL A 616 21.93 -23.63 2.70
N LEU A 617 22.00 -23.14 1.46
CA LEU A 617 21.21 -23.64 0.34
C LEU A 617 21.47 -25.12 0.05
N SER A 618 22.72 -25.58 0.19
CA SER A 618 23.09 -26.98 0.01
C SER A 618 22.57 -27.92 1.10
N SER A 619 22.23 -27.37 2.27
CA SER A 619 21.81 -28.14 3.46
C SER A 619 20.29 -28.16 3.69
N LEU A 620 19.49 -27.56 2.79
CA LEU A 620 18.05 -27.42 2.96
C LEU A 620 17.32 -28.77 2.91
N LYS A 621 16.55 -29.07 3.96
CA LYS A 621 15.73 -30.29 4.08
C LYS A 621 14.23 -30.01 4.15
N GLU A 622 13.85 -28.79 4.52
CA GLU A 622 12.47 -28.40 4.78
C GLU A 622 12.12 -27.11 4.05
N LYS A 623 10.81 -26.85 3.93
CA LYS A 623 10.29 -25.60 3.36
C LYS A 623 10.86 -24.42 4.15
N THR A 624 11.51 -23.51 3.45
CA THR A 624 12.32 -22.43 4.01
C THR A 624 11.88 -21.10 3.42
N ILE A 625 11.87 -20.06 4.24
CA ILE A 625 11.46 -18.72 3.84
C ILE A 625 12.66 -17.93 3.33
N VAL A 626 12.49 -17.21 2.23
CA VAL A 626 13.43 -16.18 1.78
C VAL A 626 12.80 -14.81 1.99
N ILE A 627 13.46 -13.94 2.75
CA ILE A 627 13.00 -12.55 2.88
C ILE A 627 13.54 -11.74 1.70
N VAL A 628 12.62 -11.33 0.82
CA VAL A 628 12.88 -10.58 -0.40
C VAL A 628 12.61 -9.09 -0.16
N GLY A 629 13.46 -8.22 -0.71
CA GLY A 629 13.28 -6.78 -0.66
C GLY A 629 14.61 -6.02 -0.63
N ARG A 630 14.55 -4.73 -0.34
CA ARG A 630 15.72 -3.85 -0.29
C ARG A 630 16.44 -4.00 1.04
N ALA A 631 17.75 -3.85 1.08
CA ALA A 631 18.53 -4.09 2.31
C ALA A 631 18.06 -3.25 3.51
N TYR A 632 17.77 -1.97 3.28
CA TYR A 632 17.24 -1.04 4.30
C TYR A 632 15.77 -1.30 4.69
N ASN A 633 15.09 -2.23 4.02
CA ASN A 633 13.76 -2.69 4.39
C ASN A 633 13.84 -4.06 5.08
N SER A 634 14.48 -5.01 4.39
CA SER A 634 14.42 -6.43 4.71
C SER A 634 15.42 -6.83 5.79
N PHE A 635 16.52 -6.10 5.95
CA PHE A 635 17.62 -6.47 6.85
C PHE A 635 17.77 -5.52 8.04
N ASP A 636 17.07 -4.38 8.03
CA ASP A 636 16.97 -3.53 9.20
C ASP A 636 15.91 -4.08 10.15
N SER A 637 16.34 -4.59 11.30
CA SER A 637 15.47 -5.15 12.34
C SER A 637 14.39 -4.19 12.85
N GLY A 638 14.64 -2.87 12.82
CA GLY A 638 13.66 -1.87 13.22
C GLY A 638 12.61 -1.60 12.16
N VAL A 639 12.97 -1.72 10.88
CA VAL A 639 12.08 -1.50 9.74
C VAL A 639 11.30 -2.77 9.41
N ASN A 640 11.90 -3.97 9.47
CA ASN A 640 11.21 -5.24 9.19
C ASN A 640 10.42 -5.81 10.38
N LEU A 641 10.32 -5.06 11.49
CA LEU A 641 9.65 -5.48 12.72
C LEU A 641 10.21 -6.79 13.32
N GLN A 642 11.51 -7.05 13.19
CA GLN A 642 12.18 -8.28 13.65
C GLN A 642 11.55 -9.58 13.10
N LEU A 643 11.05 -9.51 11.87
CA LEU A 643 10.37 -10.65 11.24
C LEU A 643 11.20 -11.95 11.23
N PRO A 644 12.52 -11.94 10.95
CA PRO A 644 13.33 -13.16 11.00
C PRO A 644 13.32 -13.85 12.37
N GLN A 645 13.42 -13.11 13.46
CA GLN A 645 13.40 -13.65 14.82
C GLN A 645 12.04 -14.28 15.16
N LYS A 646 10.95 -13.69 14.65
CA LYS A 646 9.59 -14.21 14.83
C LYS A 646 9.36 -15.50 14.05
N LEU A 647 9.82 -15.56 12.79
CA LEU A 647 9.79 -16.80 12.01
C LEU A 647 10.57 -17.93 12.70
N SER A 648 11.71 -17.59 13.33
CA SER A 648 12.48 -18.55 14.13
C SER A 648 11.71 -19.07 15.35
N THR A 649 10.88 -18.23 15.99
CA THR A 649 9.96 -18.64 17.07
C THR A 649 8.88 -19.61 16.56
N LEU A 650 8.46 -19.45 15.30
CA LEU A 650 7.58 -20.40 14.58
C LEU A 650 8.34 -21.63 14.05
N LYS A 651 9.61 -21.82 14.44
CA LYS A 651 10.49 -22.91 14.00
C LYS A 651 10.75 -22.95 12.50
N VAL A 652 10.70 -21.80 11.82
CA VAL A 652 10.95 -21.67 10.38
C VAL A 652 12.28 -20.96 10.14
N LEU A 653 13.15 -21.60 9.33
CA LEU A 653 14.37 -20.96 8.87
C LEU A 653 14.04 -19.85 7.86
N SER A 654 14.67 -18.68 8.05
CA SER A 654 14.57 -17.55 7.13
C SER A 654 15.94 -17.17 6.56
N ILE A 655 16.02 -17.00 5.23
CA ILE A 655 17.25 -16.68 4.50
C ILE A 655 17.16 -15.24 3.96
N PRO A 656 18.20 -14.40 4.14
CA PRO A 656 18.30 -13.10 3.47
C PRO A 656 18.44 -13.25 1.95
N MET A 657 17.74 -12.45 1.15
CA MET A 657 17.80 -12.52 -0.33
C MET A 657 19.22 -12.48 -0.91
N ASP A 658 20.16 -11.79 -0.28
CA ASP A 658 21.54 -11.66 -0.78
C ASP A 658 22.45 -12.86 -0.46
N PHE A 659 21.90 -13.91 0.17
CA PHE A 659 22.51 -15.24 0.28
C PHE A 659 22.24 -16.09 -0.97
N LEU A 660 21.28 -15.70 -1.81
CA LEU A 660 21.04 -16.37 -3.08
C LEU A 660 22.13 -16.00 -4.10
N PRO A 661 22.44 -16.90 -5.06
CA PRO A 661 23.38 -16.64 -6.14
C PRO A 661 22.75 -15.74 -7.22
N LEU A 662 22.37 -14.51 -6.86
CA LEU A 662 21.59 -13.61 -7.73
C LEU A 662 22.28 -13.32 -9.07
N ASP A 663 23.61 -13.17 -9.06
CA ASP A 663 24.40 -12.85 -10.25
C ASP A 663 24.44 -14.00 -11.28
N SER A 664 23.93 -15.20 -10.96
CA SER A 664 23.83 -16.31 -11.91
C SER A 664 22.61 -16.23 -12.83
N MET A 665 21.71 -15.28 -12.60
CA MET A 665 20.45 -15.16 -13.34
C MET A 665 20.48 -13.96 -14.29
N ASP A 666 20.20 -14.21 -15.57
CA ASP A 666 19.97 -13.16 -16.57
C ASP A 666 18.47 -12.86 -16.68
N ILE A 667 18.12 -11.59 -16.49
CA ILE A 667 16.73 -11.09 -16.60
C ILE A 667 16.54 -10.17 -17.81
N SER A 668 17.62 -9.83 -18.53
CA SER A 668 17.63 -8.80 -19.57
C SER A 668 16.74 -9.11 -20.75
N ASP A 669 16.55 -10.40 -21.07
CA ASP A 669 15.66 -10.85 -22.13
C ASP A 669 14.18 -10.56 -21.87
N LYS A 670 13.71 -10.77 -20.62
CA LYS A 670 12.29 -10.63 -20.25
C LYS A 670 11.97 -9.27 -19.63
N TRP A 671 12.91 -8.71 -18.87
CA TRP A 671 12.78 -7.42 -18.18
C TRP A 671 13.87 -6.47 -18.65
N PRO A 672 13.83 -6.04 -19.93
CA PRO A 672 14.80 -5.08 -20.43
C PRO A 672 14.71 -3.78 -19.63
N GLN A 673 15.80 -3.05 -19.52
CA GLN A 673 15.82 -1.74 -18.83
C GLN A 673 15.35 -1.76 -17.37
N MET A 674 15.49 -2.87 -16.65
CA MET A 674 15.37 -2.89 -15.18
C MET A 674 16.55 -2.15 -14.53
N TYR A 675 16.60 -0.83 -14.70
CA TYR A 675 17.72 0.01 -14.26
C TYR A 675 17.78 0.15 -12.73
N TRP A 676 16.71 -0.18 -12.00
CA TRP A 676 16.77 -0.22 -10.54
C TRP A 676 17.55 -1.44 -10.07
N LYS A 677 18.72 -1.21 -9.47
CA LYS A 677 19.58 -2.26 -8.92
C LYS A 677 18.84 -3.23 -7.99
N SER A 678 17.98 -2.70 -7.12
CA SER A 678 17.17 -3.53 -6.23
C SER A 678 16.08 -4.30 -6.98
N GLY A 679 15.48 -3.71 -8.02
CA GLY A 679 14.49 -4.37 -8.86
C GLY A 679 15.07 -5.58 -9.57
N LYS A 680 16.27 -5.42 -10.16
CA LYS A 680 17.03 -6.52 -10.76
C LYS A 680 17.23 -7.68 -9.78
N LYS A 681 17.77 -7.38 -8.59
CA LYS A 681 18.01 -8.39 -7.53
C LYS A 681 16.74 -9.10 -7.08
N ILE A 682 15.63 -8.37 -6.93
CA ILE A 682 14.33 -8.92 -6.52
C ILE A 682 13.78 -9.88 -7.58
N ILE A 683 13.89 -9.53 -8.86
CA ILE A 683 13.45 -10.38 -9.99
C ILE A 683 14.34 -11.63 -10.11
N GLN A 684 15.67 -11.48 -10.00
CA GLN A 684 16.61 -12.61 -9.97
C GLN A 684 16.31 -13.57 -8.80
N ALA A 685 15.99 -13.03 -7.62
CA ALA A 685 15.57 -13.83 -6.48
C ALA A 685 14.26 -14.59 -6.77
N ALA A 686 13.28 -13.93 -7.39
CA ALA A 686 12.02 -14.58 -7.78
C ALA A 686 12.25 -15.79 -8.71
N MET A 687 13.15 -15.68 -9.69
CA MET A 687 13.52 -16.78 -10.58
C MET A 687 14.17 -17.95 -9.85
N ILE A 688 15.12 -17.67 -8.94
CA ILE A 688 15.77 -18.72 -8.12
C ILE A 688 14.74 -19.41 -7.22
N ILE A 689 13.90 -18.63 -6.55
CA ILE A 689 12.89 -19.14 -5.62
C ILE A 689 11.85 -19.98 -6.37
N LYS A 690 11.38 -19.53 -7.53
CA LYS A 690 10.44 -20.29 -8.37
C LYS A 690 10.98 -21.67 -8.71
N ASN A 691 12.26 -21.75 -9.11
CA ASN A 691 12.89 -22.99 -9.55
C ASN A 691 13.31 -23.93 -8.41
N ASN A 692 13.20 -23.52 -7.14
CA ASN A 692 13.55 -24.36 -6.00
C ASN A 692 12.32 -24.71 -5.15
N PRO A 693 11.85 -25.98 -5.11
CA PRO A 693 10.60 -26.34 -4.43
C PRO A 693 10.61 -26.07 -2.91
N MET A 694 11.77 -25.97 -2.28
CA MET A 694 11.89 -25.72 -0.84
C MET A 694 11.82 -24.23 -0.47
N LEU A 695 12.02 -23.31 -1.40
CA LEU A 695 12.09 -21.87 -1.11
C LEU A 695 10.74 -21.18 -1.34
N TYR A 696 10.29 -20.40 -0.36
CA TYR A 696 9.08 -19.57 -0.47
C TYR A 696 9.39 -18.11 -0.09
N PRO A 697 8.93 -17.11 -0.85
CA PRO A 697 9.28 -15.73 -0.58
C PRO A 697 8.28 -15.05 0.38
N ILE A 698 8.83 -14.29 1.34
CA ILE A 698 8.12 -13.17 1.96
C ILE A 698 8.76 -11.89 1.44
N TYR A 699 8.03 -11.12 0.63
CA TYR A 699 8.47 -9.86 0.06
C TYR A 699 8.08 -8.71 1.00
N ILE A 700 9.07 -8.07 1.60
CA ILE A 700 8.93 -6.85 2.40
C ILE A 700 9.10 -5.60 1.53
N SER A 701 8.05 -4.78 1.47
CA SER A 701 8.02 -3.44 0.87
C SER A 701 7.59 -2.40 1.90
N ASN A 702 7.52 -1.13 1.52
CA ASN A 702 7.00 -0.08 2.38
C ASN A 702 5.89 0.72 1.72
N PHE A 703 5.07 1.33 2.56
CA PHE A 703 4.07 2.30 2.14
C PHE A 703 4.73 3.45 1.34
N ASN A 704 4.04 3.90 0.29
CA ASN A 704 4.51 4.91 -0.67
C ASN A 704 5.84 4.58 -1.39
N CYS A 705 6.26 3.31 -1.45
CA CYS A 705 7.44 2.94 -2.23
C CYS A 705 7.18 3.07 -3.74
N GLY A 706 7.72 4.13 -4.34
CA GLY A 706 7.58 4.41 -5.77
C GLY A 706 8.03 3.27 -6.69
N PRO A 707 9.26 2.76 -6.61
CA PRO A 707 9.70 1.68 -7.50
C PRO A 707 8.92 0.37 -7.35
N ASP A 708 8.48 0.03 -6.13
CA ASP A 708 7.76 -1.22 -5.88
C ASP A 708 6.34 -1.18 -6.46
N SER A 709 5.84 0.00 -6.88
CA SER A 709 4.64 0.09 -7.71
C SER A 709 4.81 -0.60 -9.08
N PHE A 710 6.04 -0.87 -9.52
CA PHE A 710 6.32 -1.59 -10.77
C PHE A 710 6.99 -2.95 -10.48
N ILE A 711 8.02 -2.95 -9.63
CA ILE A 711 8.82 -4.15 -9.33
C ILE A 711 7.94 -5.29 -8.78
N PHE A 712 6.92 -4.99 -7.97
CA PHE A 712 6.04 -6.02 -7.44
C PHE A 712 5.23 -6.73 -8.52
N GLU A 713 4.76 -6.00 -9.54
CA GLU A 713 4.03 -6.59 -10.67
C GLU A 713 4.92 -7.53 -11.48
N TYR A 714 6.19 -7.19 -11.64
CA TYR A 714 7.19 -8.03 -12.30
C TYR A 714 7.58 -9.24 -11.44
N PHE A 715 7.69 -9.05 -10.13
CA PHE A 715 7.89 -10.15 -9.18
C PHE A 715 6.75 -11.16 -9.24
N LYS A 716 5.48 -10.70 -9.26
CA LYS A 716 4.29 -11.56 -9.41
C LYS A 716 4.34 -12.37 -10.71
N GLU A 717 4.68 -11.71 -11.81
CA GLU A 717 4.83 -12.35 -13.11
C GLU A 717 5.95 -13.40 -13.12
N GLU A 718 7.07 -13.14 -12.45
CA GLU A 718 8.16 -14.11 -12.35
C GLU A 718 7.81 -15.30 -11.48
N ILE A 719 7.32 -15.06 -10.25
CA ILE A 719 7.04 -16.12 -9.27
C ILE A 719 5.89 -17.04 -9.71
N GLY A 720 4.96 -16.52 -10.52
CA GLY A 720 3.83 -17.26 -11.07
C GLY A 720 2.90 -17.79 -9.97
N ASN A 721 2.47 -19.04 -10.08
CA ASN A 721 1.53 -19.66 -9.14
C ASN A 721 2.16 -20.10 -7.80
N LYS A 722 3.46 -19.83 -7.60
CA LYS A 722 4.12 -20.22 -6.36
C LYS A 722 3.67 -19.26 -5.24
N PRO A 723 3.16 -19.79 -4.11
CA PRO A 723 2.70 -18.95 -3.01
C PRO A 723 3.79 -18.01 -2.52
N TYR A 724 3.42 -16.76 -2.28
CA TYR A 724 4.28 -15.72 -1.71
C TYR A 724 3.45 -14.88 -0.73
N LEU A 725 4.13 -14.25 0.23
CA LEU A 725 3.52 -13.27 1.11
C LEU A 725 4.11 -11.89 0.83
N PHE A 726 3.26 -10.90 0.58
CA PHE A 726 3.67 -9.51 0.45
C PHE A 726 3.35 -8.76 1.75
N LEU A 727 4.37 -8.20 2.40
CA LEU A 727 4.24 -7.39 3.61
C LEU A 727 4.63 -5.95 3.29
N GLU A 728 3.70 -5.04 3.48
CA GLU A 728 3.97 -3.61 3.38
C GLU A 728 4.07 -3.01 4.77
N ILE A 729 5.19 -2.33 5.05
CA ILE A 729 5.49 -1.75 6.35
C ILE A 729 5.47 -0.21 6.27
N ASP A 730 5.01 0.41 7.34
CA ASP A 730 4.97 1.86 7.53
C ASP A 730 5.37 2.23 8.98
N GLU A 731 5.33 3.52 9.29
CA GLU A 731 5.60 4.03 10.64
C GLU A 731 4.53 3.65 11.68
N HIS A 732 3.36 3.13 11.30
CA HIS A 732 2.29 2.75 12.23
C HIS A 732 2.17 1.23 12.42
N SER A 733 2.93 0.46 11.65
CA SER A 733 2.76 -0.98 11.52
C SER A 733 2.93 -1.70 12.86
N ALA A 734 1.88 -2.41 13.25
CA ALA A 734 1.86 -3.22 14.46
C ALA A 734 2.45 -4.61 14.18
N THR A 735 3.26 -5.07 15.12
CA THR A 735 3.94 -6.36 15.07
C THR A 735 2.98 -7.57 14.99
N ALA A 736 1.86 -7.54 15.71
CA ALA A 736 0.90 -8.65 15.76
C ALA A 736 0.22 -8.93 14.40
N GLY A 737 -0.04 -7.87 13.61
CA GLY A 737 -0.63 -8.01 12.28
C GLY A 737 0.30 -8.71 11.29
N ALA A 738 1.59 -8.37 11.32
CA ALA A 738 2.60 -8.99 10.46
C ALA A 738 2.77 -10.50 10.76
N ILE A 739 2.83 -10.88 12.05
CA ILE A 739 2.94 -12.29 12.45
C ILE A 739 1.73 -13.09 12.01
N THR A 740 0.52 -12.56 12.21
CA THR A 740 -0.71 -13.26 11.83
C THR A 740 -0.73 -13.60 10.33
N ARG A 741 -0.24 -12.67 9.48
CA ARG A 741 -0.08 -12.91 8.04
C ARG A 741 0.99 -13.96 7.75
N CYS A 742 2.10 -13.97 8.48
CA CYS A 742 3.13 -15.01 8.35
C CYS A 742 2.62 -16.39 8.76
N GLU A 743 1.91 -16.51 9.88
CA GLU A 743 1.29 -17.77 10.33
C GLU A 743 0.29 -18.30 9.29
N ALA A 744 -0.60 -17.44 8.78
CA ALA A 744 -1.55 -17.82 7.74
C ALA A 744 -0.85 -18.27 6.46
N PHE A 745 0.23 -17.59 6.06
CA PHE A 745 1.05 -17.98 4.92
C PHE A 745 1.74 -19.33 5.13
N LEU A 746 2.33 -19.56 6.32
CA LEU A 746 2.99 -20.82 6.68
C LEU A 746 2.00 -21.99 6.70
N ASP A 747 0.80 -21.78 7.26
CA ASP A 747 -0.28 -22.78 7.26
C ASP A 747 -0.74 -23.10 5.82
N SER A 748 -0.85 -22.10 4.94
CA SER A 748 -1.22 -22.30 3.53
C SER A 748 -0.17 -23.11 2.76
N ILE A 749 1.13 -22.81 2.95
CA ILE A 749 2.19 -23.59 2.28
C ILE A 749 2.35 -25.00 2.86
N ALA A 750 2.04 -25.22 4.15
CA ALA A 750 2.12 -26.53 4.79
C ALA A 750 1.08 -27.49 4.23
N ASN A 751 -0.16 -27.01 4.03
CA ASN A 751 -1.30 -27.81 3.57
C ASN A 751 -1.32 -28.09 2.06
N LYS A 752 -0.46 -27.42 1.28
CA LYS A 752 -0.34 -27.69 -0.16
C LYS A 752 0.33 -29.05 -0.38
N ARG A 753 -0.44 -30.05 -0.83
CA ARG A 753 0.11 -31.28 -1.41
C ARG A 753 1.06 -30.87 -2.53
N THR A 754 2.23 -31.50 -2.58
CA THR A 754 3.17 -31.39 -3.70
C THR A 754 2.51 -32.01 -4.94
N ASP A 755 1.58 -31.28 -5.55
CA ASP A 755 1.15 -31.59 -6.89
C ASP A 755 2.32 -31.30 -7.83
N ASN A 756 2.97 -32.38 -8.25
CA ASN A 756 3.92 -32.42 -9.36
C ASN A 756 3.20 -32.20 -10.71
N SER A 757 2.12 -31.43 -10.76
CA SER A 757 1.59 -30.98 -12.04
C SER A 757 2.60 -29.99 -12.61
N GLU A 758 3.48 -30.49 -13.48
CA GLU A 758 4.31 -29.66 -14.34
C GLU A 758 3.43 -28.58 -14.95
N ASN A 759 3.71 -27.33 -14.57
CA ASN A 759 2.93 -26.20 -14.98
C ASN A 759 3.27 -25.95 -16.47
N LYS A 760 2.47 -26.54 -17.38
CA LYS A 760 2.61 -26.44 -18.84
C LYS A 760 2.16 -25.08 -19.40
N ASN A 761 2.34 -23.99 -18.65
CA ASN A 761 2.27 -22.68 -19.27
C ASN A 761 3.67 -22.34 -19.78
N PRO A 762 3.91 -22.35 -21.11
CA PRO A 762 5.20 -21.93 -21.63
C PRO A 762 5.51 -20.54 -21.08
N PRO A 763 6.79 -20.22 -20.78
CA PRO A 763 7.16 -18.87 -20.40
C PRO A 763 6.68 -17.93 -21.51
N ARG A 764 5.65 -17.13 -21.22
CA ARG A 764 5.18 -16.10 -22.14
C ARG A 764 6.32 -15.10 -22.25
N LYS A 765 6.95 -15.05 -23.43
CA LYS A 765 7.92 -14.01 -23.73
C LYS A 765 7.13 -12.71 -23.82
N ILE A 766 7.39 -11.79 -22.90
CA ILE A 766 7.02 -10.38 -23.11
C ILE A 766 7.67 -10.02 -24.44
N MET A 767 6.87 -9.64 -25.43
CA MET A 767 7.41 -9.36 -26.76
C MET A 767 8.51 -8.31 -26.62
N ARG A 768 9.72 -8.63 -27.10
CA ARG A 768 10.79 -7.65 -27.27
C ARG A 768 10.23 -6.45 -28.03
N SER A 769 10.84 -5.27 -27.86
CA SER A 769 10.73 -4.25 -28.90
C SER A 769 11.37 -4.82 -30.18
N GLU A 770 10.61 -5.61 -30.93
CA GLU A 770 10.97 -5.82 -32.33
C GLU A 770 11.06 -4.42 -32.94
N ILE A 771 12.16 -4.16 -33.63
CA ILE A 771 12.34 -2.97 -34.47
C ILE A 771 11.25 -3.09 -35.54
N MET A 772 10.07 -2.53 -35.24
CA MET A 772 8.93 -2.56 -36.13
C MET A 772 9.18 -1.53 -37.21
N LYS A 773 9.21 -1.97 -38.48
CA LYS A 773 9.07 -1.03 -39.58
C LYS A 773 7.69 -0.38 -39.46
N LEU A 774 7.68 0.93 -39.18
CA LEU A 774 6.46 1.74 -39.02
C LEU A 774 5.82 2.08 -40.37
N ASN A 775 6.51 1.79 -41.47
CA ASN A 775 6.00 2.03 -42.82
C ASN A 775 4.62 1.38 -42.99
N GLU A 776 3.63 2.18 -43.37
CA GLU A 776 2.23 1.79 -43.63
C GLU A 776 1.34 1.54 -42.39
N LYS A 777 1.81 1.78 -41.16
CA LYS A 777 1.02 1.59 -39.94
C LYS A 777 0.66 2.92 -39.25
N GLN A 778 -0.52 2.97 -38.64
CA GLN A 778 -0.97 4.12 -37.86
C GLN A 778 -0.40 4.05 -36.42
N VAL A 779 0.14 5.17 -35.95
CA VAL A 779 0.70 5.33 -34.60
C VAL A 779 -0.20 6.21 -33.74
N PHE A 780 -0.58 5.73 -32.57
CA PHE A 780 -1.40 6.45 -31.60
C PHE A 780 -0.53 7.08 -30.52
N ILE A 781 -0.72 8.36 -30.23
CA ILE A 781 0.07 9.11 -29.26
C ILE A 781 -0.85 9.53 -28.11
N PRO A 782 -0.65 9.03 -26.88
CA PRO A 782 -1.33 9.53 -25.69
C PRO A 782 -1.05 11.03 -25.52
N LYS A 783 -2.07 11.83 -25.18
CA LYS A 783 -1.94 13.29 -25.25
C LYS A 783 -0.86 13.79 -24.31
N MET A 784 -0.90 13.42 -23.03
CA MET A 784 -0.05 13.91 -21.93
C MET A 784 0.04 15.44 -21.75
N CYS A 785 0.46 16.17 -22.78
CA CYS A 785 0.47 17.63 -22.90
C CYS A 785 0.45 18.03 -24.40
N ASP A 786 0.26 19.31 -24.69
CA ASP A 786 0.16 19.78 -26.08
C ASP A 786 1.44 19.61 -26.91
N HIS A 787 2.58 19.29 -26.30
CA HIS A 787 3.78 18.89 -27.03
C HIS A 787 3.58 17.63 -27.88
N ALA A 788 2.56 16.81 -27.60
CA ALA A 788 2.23 15.66 -28.43
C ALA A 788 1.80 16.05 -29.86
N TYR A 789 1.25 17.26 -30.09
CA TYR A 789 1.01 17.78 -31.45
C TYR A 789 2.30 17.88 -32.27
N ALA A 790 3.43 18.24 -31.65
CA ALA A 790 4.72 18.26 -32.32
C ALA A 790 5.19 16.84 -32.72
N LEU A 791 4.90 15.84 -31.88
CA LEU A 791 5.24 14.45 -32.17
C LEU A 791 4.41 13.91 -33.34
N VAL A 792 3.09 14.13 -33.34
CA VAL A 792 2.21 13.75 -34.45
C VAL A 792 2.70 14.40 -35.75
N ALA A 793 2.94 15.71 -35.74
CA ALA A 793 3.43 16.42 -36.92
C ALA A 793 4.78 15.88 -37.41
N ALA A 794 5.69 15.46 -36.51
CA ALA A 794 6.97 14.88 -36.88
C ALA A 794 6.84 13.48 -37.50
N PHE A 795 5.90 12.65 -37.03
CA PHE A 795 5.59 11.37 -37.66
C PHE A 795 5.00 11.58 -39.06
N GLU A 796 4.02 12.48 -39.19
CA GLU A 796 3.39 12.79 -40.48
C GLU A 796 4.39 13.38 -41.48
N TYR A 797 5.27 14.28 -41.04
CA TYR A 797 6.38 14.81 -41.84
C TYR A 797 7.30 13.71 -42.37
N SER A 798 7.46 12.64 -41.59
CA SER A 798 8.32 11.50 -41.95
C SER A 798 7.56 10.41 -42.70
N GLY A 799 6.31 10.67 -43.12
CA GLY A 799 5.50 9.77 -43.93
C GLY A 799 4.76 8.67 -43.14
N ILE A 800 4.68 8.79 -41.82
CA ILE A 800 3.99 7.84 -40.93
C ILE A 800 2.66 8.42 -40.49
N GLN A 801 1.58 7.65 -40.61
CA GLN A 801 0.28 8.07 -40.11
C GLN A 801 0.30 8.11 -38.59
N ALA A 802 -0.09 9.23 -37.99
CA ALA A 802 -0.15 9.38 -36.54
C ALA A 802 -1.46 10.04 -36.10
N GLU A 803 -2.01 9.59 -34.99
CA GLU A 803 -3.22 10.12 -34.36
C GLU A 803 -2.93 10.51 -32.91
N LEU A 804 -3.34 11.71 -32.53
CA LEU A 804 -3.34 12.16 -31.14
C LEU A 804 -4.60 11.62 -30.45
N LEU A 805 -4.44 10.95 -29.31
CA LEU A 805 -5.57 10.51 -28.50
C LEU A 805 -6.27 11.72 -27.84
N PRO A 806 -7.58 11.64 -27.57
CA PRO A 806 -8.33 12.74 -26.95
C PRO A 806 -7.86 13.02 -25.51
N GLU A 807 -8.22 14.19 -24.98
CA GLU A 807 -7.94 14.50 -23.57
C GLU A 807 -8.53 13.44 -22.63
N PRO A 808 -7.78 13.00 -21.62
CA PRO A 808 -8.32 12.08 -20.63
C PRO A 808 -9.51 12.68 -19.88
N ASP A 809 -10.63 11.97 -19.93
CA ASP A 809 -11.84 12.28 -19.16
C ASP A 809 -11.99 11.32 -17.96
N ARG A 810 -13.12 11.42 -17.26
CA ARG A 810 -13.41 10.59 -16.09
C ARG A 810 -13.43 9.09 -16.44
N GLU A 811 -13.97 8.74 -17.60
CA GLU A 811 -14.00 7.35 -18.08
C GLU A 811 -12.59 6.82 -18.31
N THR A 812 -11.71 7.61 -18.94
CA THR A 812 -10.29 7.25 -19.12
C THR A 812 -9.60 6.94 -17.78
N ILE A 813 -9.86 7.75 -16.75
CA ILE A 813 -9.32 7.52 -15.40
C ILE A 813 -9.85 6.19 -14.82
N GLU A 814 -11.15 5.93 -14.94
CA GLU A 814 -11.77 4.71 -14.41
C GLU A 814 -11.26 3.45 -15.13
N MET A 815 -11.14 3.49 -16.46
CA MET A 815 -10.56 2.39 -17.25
C MET A 815 -9.12 2.11 -16.85
N GLY A 816 -8.29 3.15 -16.68
CA GLY A 816 -6.92 3.00 -16.22
C GLY A 816 -6.83 2.39 -14.83
N ARG A 817 -7.64 2.88 -13.88
CA ARG A 817 -7.61 2.44 -12.47
C ARG A 817 -8.02 0.98 -12.29
N LYS A 818 -9.00 0.49 -13.06
CA LYS A 818 -9.45 -0.91 -13.00
C LYS A 818 -8.33 -1.92 -13.33
N ASN A 819 -7.29 -1.48 -14.02
CA ASN A 819 -6.24 -2.35 -14.54
C ASN A 819 -4.88 -2.16 -13.85
N VAL A 820 -4.82 -1.38 -12.76
CA VAL A 820 -3.59 -1.12 -12.02
C VAL A 820 -3.81 -1.22 -10.51
N SER A 821 -2.75 -1.43 -9.73
CA SER A 821 -2.86 -1.50 -8.26
C SER A 821 -3.03 -0.15 -7.55
N GLY A 822 -3.14 0.95 -8.32
CA GLY A 822 -3.32 2.30 -7.80
C GLY A 822 -2.08 2.90 -7.12
N LYS A 823 -0.91 2.28 -7.29
CA LYS A 823 0.39 2.75 -6.76
C LYS A 823 1.28 3.41 -7.81
N GLN A 824 0.97 3.19 -9.08
CA GLN A 824 1.68 3.76 -10.22
C GLN A 824 1.44 5.27 -10.27
N CYS A 825 2.32 6.02 -10.94
CA CYS A 825 2.11 7.45 -11.12
C CYS A 825 0.79 7.71 -11.86
N PHE A 826 0.18 8.86 -11.60
CA PHE A 826 -1.08 9.23 -12.25
C PHE A 826 -1.00 9.23 -13.79
N PRO A 827 0.08 9.73 -14.43
CA PRO A 827 0.28 9.63 -15.88
C PRO A 827 0.27 8.19 -16.43
N CYS A 828 0.73 7.22 -15.66
CA CYS A 828 0.71 5.81 -16.09
C CYS A 828 -0.72 5.28 -16.15
N ILE A 829 -1.54 5.65 -15.16
CA ILE A 829 -2.97 5.30 -15.10
C ILE A 829 -3.71 5.90 -16.30
N LEU A 830 -3.51 7.19 -16.56
CA LEU A 830 -4.16 7.89 -17.68
C LEU A 830 -3.80 7.28 -19.03
N THR A 831 -2.51 7.07 -19.28
CA THR A 831 -2.05 6.54 -20.57
C THR A 831 -2.50 5.10 -20.82
N ILE A 832 -2.59 4.26 -19.79
CA ILE A 832 -3.23 2.94 -19.90
C ILE A 832 -4.72 3.10 -20.24
N GLY A 833 -5.42 4.00 -19.55
CA GLY A 833 -6.82 4.32 -19.84
C GLY A 833 -7.04 4.76 -21.29
N GLU A 834 -6.22 5.67 -21.81
CA GLU A 834 -6.28 6.15 -23.20
C GLU A 834 -6.06 5.00 -24.20
N MET A 835 -5.07 4.14 -23.94
CA MET A 835 -4.80 2.95 -24.77
C MET A 835 -6.01 2.01 -24.81
N LEU A 836 -6.59 1.69 -23.65
CA LEU A 836 -7.73 0.78 -23.55
C LEU A 836 -8.98 1.39 -24.17
N LYS A 837 -9.28 2.66 -23.89
CA LYS A 837 -10.42 3.38 -24.49
C LYS A 837 -10.34 3.38 -26.01
N LYS A 838 -9.16 3.62 -26.58
CA LYS A 838 -8.97 3.56 -28.04
C LYS A 838 -9.21 2.15 -28.59
N ILE A 839 -8.65 1.11 -27.95
CA ILE A 839 -8.83 -0.28 -28.38
C ILE A 839 -10.31 -0.68 -28.32
N ASP A 840 -10.99 -0.39 -27.21
CA ASP A 840 -12.38 -0.80 -26.99
C ASP A 840 -13.37 0.01 -27.85
N SER A 841 -13.00 1.21 -28.30
CA SER A 841 -13.80 2.02 -29.23
C SER A 841 -13.75 1.54 -30.69
N SER A 842 -12.81 0.67 -31.07
CA SER A 842 -12.76 0.16 -32.44
C SER A 842 -13.85 -0.89 -32.68
N THR A 843 -14.59 -0.69 -33.77
CA THR A 843 -15.66 -1.58 -34.22
C THR A 843 -15.15 -2.81 -34.96
N SER A 844 -13.87 -2.85 -35.33
CA SER A 844 -13.23 -3.93 -36.08
C SER A 844 -12.22 -4.64 -35.19
N GLY A 845 -12.56 -5.83 -34.68
CA GLY A 845 -11.64 -6.65 -33.85
C GLY A 845 -10.36 -7.14 -34.57
N ALA A 846 -10.04 -6.60 -35.74
CA ALA A 846 -8.90 -6.93 -36.59
C ALA A 846 -7.82 -5.82 -36.67
N ASP A 847 -8.02 -4.67 -36.03
CA ASP A 847 -7.06 -3.55 -36.09
C ASP A 847 -5.80 -3.83 -35.25
N GLU A 848 -4.62 -3.61 -35.83
CA GLU A 848 -3.35 -3.59 -35.10
C GLU A 848 -3.10 -2.18 -34.54
N PHE A 849 -2.96 -2.05 -33.22
CA PHE A 849 -2.74 -0.76 -32.57
C PHE A 849 -1.27 -0.58 -32.21
N ILE A 850 -0.66 0.54 -32.61
CA ILE A 850 0.72 0.89 -32.23
C ILE A 850 0.69 2.16 -31.41
N PHE A 851 0.97 2.06 -30.11
CA PHE A 851 1.02 3.22 -29.22
C PHE A 851 2.46 3.72 -29.05
N PHE A 852 2.67 5.03 -29.23
CA PHE A 852 3.94 5.69 -28.96
C PHE A 852 4.07 6.03 -27.47
N MET A 853 5.01 5.37 -26.78
CA MET A 853 5.31 5.65 -25.38
C MET A 853 6.83 5.62 -25.18
N PRO A 854 7.53 6.76 -25.24
CA PRO A 854 8.98 6.78 -25.09
C PRO A 854 9.40 6.35 -23.67
N ALA A 855 10.62 5.84 -23.55
CA ALA A 855 11.18 5.36 -22.28
C ALA A 855 12.45 6.13 -21.88
N GLY A 856 12.58 6.35 -20.57
CA GLY A 856 13.79 6.91 -19.96
C GLY A 856 14.70 5.82 -19.38
N THR A 857 16.01 6.09 -19.34
CA THR A 857 17.01 5.21 -18.70
C THR A 857 17.44 5.68 -17.30
N GLY A 858 16.77 6.71 -16.78
CA GLY A 858 17.01 7.28 -15.46
C GLY A 858 16.19 6.59 -14.37
N PRO A 859 16.47 6.89 -13.08
CA PRO A 859 15.86 6.24 -11.92
C PRO A 859 14.34 6.51 -11.74
N CYS A 860 13.73 7.26 -12.66
CA CYS A 860 12.33 7.68 -12.65
C CYS A 860 11.40 6.59 -13.17
N ARG A 861 10.29 6.35 -12.47
CA ARG A 861 9.23 5.37 -12.81
C ARG A 861 8.80 5.40 -14.29
N PHE A 862 8.85 6.57 -14.94
CA PHE A 862 8.58 6.75 -16.38
C PHE A 862 9.28 5.72 -17.27
N GLY A 863 10.55 5.38 -16.98
CA GLY A 863 11.30 4.39 -17.75
C GLY A 863 10.75 2.95 -17.69
N GLN A 864 9.74 2.68 -16.85
CA GLN A 864 9.10 1.37 -16.74
C GLN A 864 7.65 1.36 -17.26
N TYR A 865 7.13 2.50 -17.74
CA TYR A 865 5.75 2.58 -18.22
C TYR A 865 5.51 1.62 -19.38
N ASN A 866 6.39 1.61 -20.39
CA ASN A 866 6.22 0.77 -21.56
C ASN A 866 6.16 -0.73 -21.20
N ILE A 867 7.00 -1.19 -20.27
CA ILE A 867 7.07 -2.58 -19.83
C ILE A 867 5.78 -2.94 -19.10
N PHE A 868 5.32 -2.05 -18.22
CA PHE A 868 4.09 -2.26 -17.45
C PHE A 868 2.83 -2.19 -18.31
N GLN A 869 2.74 -1.24 -19.24
CA GLN A 869 1.63 -1.14 -20.20
C GLN A 869 1.52 -2.39 -21.06
N ARG A 870 2.65 -2.90 -21.58
CA ARG A 870 2.67 -4.19 -22.30
C ARG A 870 2.15 -5.33 -21.43
N LEU A 871 2.61 -5.43 -20.18
CA LEU A 871 2.14 -6.43 -19.24
C LEU A 871 0.61 -6.33 -19.00
N VAL A 872 0.07 -5.13 -18.85
CA VAL A 872 -1.38 -4.91 -18.69
C VAL A 872 -2.15 -5.33 -19.95
N LEU A 873 -1.70 -4.91 -21.13
CA LEU A 873 -2.33 -5.28 -22.41
C LEU A 873 -2.30 -6.79 -22.63
N GLU A 874 -1.19 -7.46 -22.33
CA GLU A 874 -1.04 -8.91 -22.41
C GLU A 874 -1.98 -9.64 -21.44
N ARG A 875 -2.10 -9.17 -20.18
CA ARG A 875 -3.03 -9.73 -19.19
C ARG A 875 -4.48 -9.66 -19.65
N LEU A 876 -4.85 -8.60 -20.35
CA LEU A 876 -6.19 -8.39 -20.93
C LEU A 876 -6.40 -9.09 -22.28
N GLY A 877 -5.43 -9.87 -22.75
CA GLY A 877 -5.51 -10.59 -24.02
C GLY A 877 -5.52 -9.66 -25.25
N ARG A 878 -5.01 -8.43 -25.14
CA ARG A 878 -4.96 -7.44 -26.22
C ARG A 878 -3.70 -7.62 -27.09
N SER A 879 -3.53 -8.80 -27.67
CA SER A 879 -2.32 -9.16 -28.44
C SER A 879 -2.14 -8.35 -29.75
N ASN A 880 -3.19 -7.68 -30.21
CA ASN A 880 -3.17 -6.77 -31.35
C ASN A 880 -2.64 -5.37 -31.00
N ALA A 881 -2.43 -5.06 -29.72
CA ALA A 881 -1.87 -3.78 -29.27
C ALA A 881 -0.37 -3.90 -28.96
N LYS A 882 0.42 -2.98 -29.53
CA LYS A 882 1.88 -2.92 -29.43
C LYS A 882 2.30 -1.54 -28.92
N VAL A 883 3.35 -1.49 -28.12
CA VAL A 883 3.90 -0.24 -27.59
C VAL A 883 5.25 0.04 -28.25
N PHE A 884 5.32 1.04 -29.13
CA PHE A 884 6.57 1.54 -29.68
C PHE A 884 7.22 2.51 -28.68
N SER A 885 8.39 2.15 -28.18
CA SER A 885 9.02 2.80 -27.03
C SER A 885 10.50 3.08 -27.29
N PRO A 886 10.84 4.15 -28.01
CA PRO A 886 12.22 4.55 -28.17
C PRO A 886 12.84 4.93 -26.82
N VAL A 887 14.09 4.55 -26.62
CA VAL A 887 14.79 4.60 -25.33
C VAL A 887 15.81 5.73 -25.33
N GLN A 888 15.83 6.55 -24.29
CA GLN A 888 16.79 7.64 -24.13
C GLN A 888 18.20 7.13 -23.75
N ASP A 889 18.86 6.44 -24.67
CA ASP A 889 20.28 6.07 -24.58
C ASP A 889 21.01 6.22 -25.93
N ARG A 890 22.08 5.44 -26.14
CA ARG A 890 22.92 5.52 -27.35
C ARG A 890 22.16 5.03 -28.59
N THR A 891 21.09 4.26 -28.43
CA THR A 891 20.24 3.76 -29.51
C THR A 891 19.11 4.71 -29.86
N LEU A 892 18.89 5.81 -29.10
CA LEU A 892 17.76 6.73 -29.33
C LEU A 892 17.67 7.20 -30.78
N TYR A 893 18.78 7.66 -31.36
CA TYR A 893 18.78 8.15 -32.75
C TYR A 893 18.58 7.04 -33.77
N SER A 894 19.06 5.81 -33.51
CA SER A 894 18.78 4.66 -34.38
C SER A 894 17.34 4.16 -34.28
N GLU A 895 16.76 4.19 -33.08
CA GLU A 895 15.37 3.79 -32.83
C GLU A 895 14.38 4.83 -33.36
N LEU A 896 14.71 6.12 -33.24
CA LEU A 896 13.96 7.20 -33.88
C LEU A 896 14.18 7.25 -35.39
N GLY A 897 15.31 6.77 -35.90
CA GLY A 897 15.57 6.62 -37.34
C GLY A 897 14.60 5.63 -38.01
N ILE A 898 13.97 4.73 -37.25
CA ILE A 898 12.86 3.87 -37.72
C ILE A 898 11.65 4.72 -38.12
N ALA A 899 11.48 5.89 -37.49
CA ALA A 899 10.47 6.87 -37.85
C ALA A 899 10.91 7.83 -38.96
N GLY A 900 12.14 7.70 -39.49
CA GLY A 900 12.74 8.53 -40.55
C GLY A 900 13.85 9.46 -40.06
N ASP A 901 14.84 9.76 -40.91
CA ASP A 901 16.06 10.54 -40.57
C ASP A 901 15.75 11.96 -40.08
N ASN A 902 14.60 12.52 -40.44
CA ASN A 902 14.20 13.87 -40.09
C ASN A 902 13.29 13.95 -38.85
N PHE A 903 12.79 12.81 -38.34
CA PHE A 903 11.84 12.79 -37.23
C PHE A 903 12.38 13.52 -36.00
N ALA A 904 13.57 13.15 -35.53
CA ALA A 904 14.14 13.68 -34.29
C ALA A 904 14.34 15.21 -34.36
N ARG A 905 14.82 15.71 -35.50
CA ARG A 905 14.97 17.16 -35.73
C ARG A 905 13.62 17.87 -35.73
N ARG A 906 12.64 17.34 -36.48
CA ARG A 906 11.32 17.95 -36.58
C ARG A 906 10.57 17.95 -35.25
N ALA A 907 10.67 16.86 -34.50
CA ALA A 907 10.12 16.74 -33.15
C ALA A 907 10.74 17.80 -32.21
N TRP A 908 12.06 17.98 -32.24
CA TRP A 908 12.73 19.00 -31.41
C TRP A 908 12.35 20.44 -31.78
N GLU A 909 12.26 20.75 -33.08
CA GLU A 909 11.77 22.04 -33.58
C GLU A 909 10.35 22.31 -33.09
N GLY A 910 9.46 21.30 -33.15
CA GLY A 910 8.09 21.41 -32.67
C GLY A 910 7.97 21.55 -31.15
N VAL A 911 8.66 20.70 -30.38
CA VAL A 911 8.65 20.76 -28.90
C VAL A 911 9.13 22.13 -28.42
N THR A 912 10.23 22.64 -28.97
CA THR A 912 10.75 23.96 -28.59
C THR A 912 9.77 25.09 -28.97
N SER A 913 9.10 24.98 -30.12
CA SER A 913 8.14 25.99 -30.58
C SER A 913 6.89 26.04 -29.70
N ILE A 914 6.35 24.88 -29.31
CA ILE A 914 5.19 24.78 -28.43
C ILE A 914 5.53 25.23 -27.00
N GLU A 915 6.74 24.93 -26.51
CA GLU A 915 7.22 25.44 -25.21
C GLU A 915 7.31 26.97 -25.20
N LEU A 916 7.80 27.59 -26.27
CA LEU A 916 7.81 29.06 -26.40
C LEU A 916 6.39 29.64 -26.44
N LEU A 917 5.46 29.00 -27.16
CA LEU A 917 4.06 29.40 -27.19
C LEU A 917 3.42 29.31 -25.78
N THR A 918 3.71 28.23 -25.05
CA THR A 918 3.23 28.02 -23.67
C THR A 918 3.76 29.08 -22.72
N LYS A 919 5.03 29.50 -22.87
CA LYS A 919 5.59 30.63 -22.11
C LYS A 919 4.84 31.93 -22.39
N CYS A 920 4.53 32.22 -23.66
CA CYS A 920 3.73 33.41 -24.01
C CYS A 920 2.33 33.39 -23.39
N LEU A 921 1.68 32.22 -23.37
CA LEU A 921 0.40 32.02 -22.69
C LEU A 921 0.52 32.33 -21.19
N HIS A 922 1.46 31.68 -20.49
CA HIS A 922 1.62 31.83 -19.05
C HIS A 922 2.04 33.25 -18.62
N GLU A 923 2.80 33.95 -19.45
CA GLU A 923 3.17 35.35 -19.22
C GLU A 923 1.99 36.32 -19.43
N THR A 924 1.09 36.01 -20.37
CA THR A 924 0.04 36.95 -20.82
C THR A 924 -1.30 36.73 -20.12
N ARG A 925 -1.75 35.47 -19.99
CA ARG A 925 -3.07 35.10 -19.45
C ARG A 925 -3.41 35.70 -18.08
N PRO A 926 -2.50 35.75 -17.09
CA PRO A 926 -2.81 36.34 -15.78
C PRO A 926 -3.04 37.86 -15.82
N HIS A 927 -2.63 38.51 -16.91
CA HIS A 927 -2.62 39.96 -17.06
C HIS A 927 -3.59 40.47 -18.13
N GLU A 928 -4.24 39.60 -18.91
CA GLU A 928 -5.12 40.03 -20.01
C GLU A 928 -6.31 40.87 -19.50
N LYS A 929 -6.66 41.92 -20.24
CA LYS A 929 -7.85 42.74 -19.92
C LYS A 929 -9.14 42.09 -20.38
N GLU A 930 -9.08 41.40 -21.52
CA GLU A 930 -10.21 40.68 -22.13
C GLU A 930 -9.99 39.19 -21.92
N LYS A 931 -10.77 38.61 -21.00
CA LYS A 931 -10.65 37.20 -20.61
C LYS A 931 -10.78 36.28 -21.82
N GLY A 932 -9.84 35.35 -22.00
CA GLY A 932 -9.78 34.38 -23.09
C GLY A 932 -9.00 34.84 -24.34
N SER A 933 -8.45 36.05 -24.35
CA SER A 933 -7.64 36.55 -25.49
C SER A 933 -6.36 35.74 -25.67
N ALA A 934 -5.66 35.44 -24.58
CA ALA A 934 -4.44 34.65 -24.60
C ALA A 934 -4.71 33.19 -25.00
N ASP A 935 -5.81 32.60 -24.53
CA ASP A 935 -6.21 31.22 -24.86
C ASP A 935 -6.59 31.11 -26.35
N TYR A 936 -7.33 32.08 -26.91
CA TYR A 936 -7.63 32.13 -28.34
C TYR A 936 -6.35 32.17 -29.20
N LEU A 937 -5.38 33.01 -28.82
CA LEU A 937 -4.10 33.07 -29.53
C LEU A 937 -3.32 31.77 -29.39
N TYR A 938 -3.36 31.14 -28.21
CA TYR A 938 -2.72 29.84 -27.99
C TYR A 938 -3.27 28.78 -28.94
N ASP A 939 -4.59 28.58 -28.99
CA ASP A 939 -5.23 27.57 -29.83
C ASP A 939 -5.00 27.83 -31.32
N LYS A 940 -5.09 29.09 -31.74
CA LYS A 940 -4.77 29.52 -33.12
C LYS A 940 -3.34 29.14 -33.49
N TYR A 941 -2.38 29.45 -32.63
CA TYR A 941 -0.96 29.23 -32.92
C TYR A 941 -0.51 27.79 -32.72
N LEU A 942 -1.13 27.03 -31.82
CA LEU A 942 -0.90 25.59 -31.67
C LEU A 942 -1.28 24.85 -32.97
N ASN A 943 -2.48 25.11 -33.51
CA ASN A 943 -2.92 24.56 -34.79
C ASN A 943 -2.04 25.01 -35.96
N LYS A 944 -1.60 26.27 -35.96
CA LYS A 944 -0.70 26.80 -36.99
C LYS A 944 0.68 26.15 -36.93
N LEU A 945 1.24 25.95 -35.74
CA LEU A 945 2.49 25.24 -35.53
C LEU A 945 2.37 23.79 -35.99
N TYR A 946 1.32 23.06 -35.59
CA TYR A 946 1.03 21.70 -36.06
C TYR A 946 1.00 21.61 -37.59
N THR A 947 0.21 22.47 -38.25
CA THR A 947 0.11 22.52 -39.73
C THR A 947 1.45 22.86 -40.40
N THR A 948 2.24 23.75 -39.78
CA THR A 948 3.56 24.14 -40.32
C THR A 948 4.58 23.02 -40.17
N LEU A 949 4.55 22.30 -39.04
CA LEU A 949 5.50 21.22 -38.72
C LEU A 949 5.27 19.97 -39.57
N ARG A 950 4.02 19.65 -39.94
CA ARG A 950 3.70 18.50 -40.80
C ARG A 950 4.05 18.72 -42.28
N GLY A 951 4.31 19.96 -42.69
CA GLY A 951 4.59 20.33 -44.09
C GLY A 951 6.09 20.42 -44.42
N ASN A 952 6.45 20.14 -45.68
CA ASN A 952 7.85 20.17 -46.14
C ASN A 952 8.46 21.57 -46.26
N ASN A 953 7.64 22.60 -46.46
CA ASN A 953 8.07 23.99 -46.68
C ASN A 953 7.58 24.95 -45.57
N GLY A 954 7.39 24.45 -44.35
CA GLY A 954 6.87 25.24 -43.23
C GLY A 954 7.86 26.30 -42.73
N ASN A 955 7.42 27.56 -42.62
CA ASN A 955 8.22 28.66 -42.06
C ASN A 955 7.96 28.82 -40.55
N ILE A 956 8.61 27.98 -39.73
CA ILE A 956 8.47 28.01 -38.26
C ILE A 956 8.92 29.35 -37.69
N GLU A 957 10.03 29.92 -38.17
CA GLU A 957 10.55 31.21 -37.69
C GLU A 957 9.53 32.34 -37.88
N GLY A 958 8.87 32.37 -39.04
CA GLY A 958 7.78 33.30 -39.31
C GLY A 958 6.60 33.13 -38.35
N VAL A 959 6.21 31.89 -38.04
CA VAL A 959 5.15 31.61 -37.06
C VAL A 959 5.56 32.10 -35.66
N LEU A 960 6.79 31.84 -35.22
CA LEU A 960 7.30 32.29 -33.92
C LEU A 960 7.36 33.82 -33.81
N LYS A 961 7.73 34.53 -34.89
CA LYS A 961 7.69 36.00 -34.94
C LYS A 961 6.26 36.52 -34.78
N ASN A 962 5.29 35.87 -35.42
CA ASN A 962 3.89 36.25 -35.30
C ASN A 962 3.33 35.95 -33.91
N ILE A 963 3.69 34.81 -33.29
CA ILE A 963 3.34 34.50 -31.89
C ILE A 963 3.81 35.63 -30.98
N ARG A 964 5.10 36.01 -31.06
CA ARG A 964 5.65 37.10 -30.25
C ARG A 964 4.90 38.42 -30.47
N HIS A 965 4.58 38.76 -31.72
CA HIS A 965 3.89 40.00 -32.05
C HIS A 965 2.47 40.03 -31.49
N ASP A 966 1.68 38.99 -31.74
CA ASP A 966 0.26 38.92 -31.34
C ASP A 966 0.11 38.82 -29.82
N PHE A 967 0.94 38.05 -29.12
CA PHE A 967 0.90 38.01 -27.65
C PHE A 967 1.36 39.33 -27.01
N ALA A 968 2.29 40.05 -27.66
CA ALA A 968 2.71 41.36 -27.18
C ALA A 968 1.63 42.44 -27.36
N SER A 969 0.72 42.28 -28.33
CA SER A 969 -0.36 43.24 -28.60
C SER A 969 -1.60 43.03 -27.74
N VAL A 970 -1.71 41.91 -27.01
CA VAL A 970 -2.81 41.67 -26.05
C VAL A 970 -2.83 42.78 -24.98
N PRO A 971 -3.96 43.50 -24.81
CA PRO A 971 -4.09 44.50 -23.76
C PRO A 971 -3.94 43.89 -22.37
N LYS A 972 -3.03 44.44 -21.54
CA LYS A 972 -2.70 43.90 -20.21
C LYS A 972 -2.91 44.90 -19.07
N PHE A 973 -3.28 44.41 -17.89
CA PHE A 973 -3.23 45.16 -16.63
C PHE A 973 -1.78 45.35 -16.18
N ALA A 974 -1.47 46.53 -15.61
CA ALA A 974 -0.12 46.88 -15.15
C ALA A 974 0.24 46.33 -13.76
N GLU A 975 -0.73 45.73 -13.06
CA GLU A 975 -0.54 45.19 -11.72
C GLU A 975 0.37 43.96 -11.74
N LYS A 976 1.33 43.89 -10.81
CA LYS A 976 2.15 42.70 -10.60
C LYS A 976 1.34 41.65 -9.85
N LYS A 977 1.19 40.47 -10.44
CA LYS A 977 0.56 39.31 -9.79
C LYS A 977 1.63 38.49 -9.05
N PRO A 978 1.26 37.76 -7.97
CA PRO A 978 2.17 36.82 -7.31
C PRO A 978 2.68 35.76 -8.30
N LEU A 979 3.98 35.46 -8.23
CA LEU A 979 4.56 34.34 -8.98
C LEU A 979 4.26 33.04 -8.23
N ILE A 980 3.59 32.11 -8.91
CA ILE A 980 3.26 30.79 -8.38
C ILE A 980 4.11 29.76 -9.10
N GLY A 981 4.94 29.03 -8.34
CA GLY A 981 5.64 27.86 -8.85
C GLY A 981 4.74 26.62 -8.74
N ILE A 982 4.43 26.00 -9.86
CA ILE A 982 3.69 24.73 -9.88
C ILE A 982 4.70 23.60 -10.01
N ILE A 983 4.66 22.65 -9.07
CA ILE A 983 5.49 21.45 -9.07
C ILE A 983 4.53 20.26 -9.10
N GLY A 984 4.60 19.43 -10.15
CA GLY A 984 3.69 18.32 -10.37
C GLY A 984 4.31 17.21 -11.21
N GLU A 985 3.50 16.19 -11.55
CA GLU A 985 3.89 15.16 -12.52
C GLU A 985 3.69 15.68 -13.97
N ILE A 986 3.93 14.88 -15.00
CA ILE A 986 3.93 15.32 -16.42
C ILE A 986 2.57 15.92 -16.89
N PHE A 987 1.48 15.61 -16.19
CA PHE A 987 0.17 16.23 -16.35
C PHE A 987 0.03 17.34 -15.30
N VAL A 988 0.37 18.58 -15.65
CA VAL A 988 0.21 19.78 -14.80
C VAL A 988 -0.86 20.68 -15.37
#